data_AF-A0A162M4L2-F1
#
_entry.id   AF-A0A162M4L2-F1
#
_cell.length_a   1.000
_cell.length_b   1.000
_cell.length_c   1.000
_cell.angle_alpha   90.00
_cell.angle_beta   90.00
_cell.angle_gamma   90.00
#
_symmetry.space_group_name_H-M   'P 1'
#
loop_
_entity.id
_entity.type
_entity.pdbx_description
1 polymer ?
#
loop_
_entity_poly.entity_id
_entity_poly.type
_entity_poly.pdbx_seq_one_letter_code
_entity_poly.pdbx_strand_id
1 'polypeptide(L)'
;MRSQPQESAGGAVTLHKTNSSDFETLSSTLPFGQPISLDTISGSTYVTAQLLVQQIAYKLSDKIFSYSPETFDLDTAAKNWAAKQNTNIHGYAPQVLPLQTRTGAGALALGYVFSPDFDVSKRHIPQTLLAPSGSLQQLRCALDQLSLLYSVSSPFVAHIAAADYNDAAGLVANYDTTLRLAEDLGLGLVSSSSTYEAQHMSLFSTLLAAVLPTLHVYDGIRVARETLRVVDALSESGVADLYNKLVSEAAILNPHLDTAGKVVELLRLFNDELGTIYQPFEYHGHEAPDAVLVAFGSVEAQVARQTLSKIAADGAKLGVINVRIYRPFIEEEFLKAIPASTRTIAVLGQVRDHVAVEDTATQSALYGDVLTAVTFSNRFDEEPRVLDIKYAPAQSLTPQGLVNTLHKVFGNEDEAKILPSLVHAEQYTFWDVDNSVAVNSPAVIGHILSRQSTNNVYVHATYDNLTQGGIVRTDVRASKKTLEAPYDVHEADVAVVGDDRILKEVDVLESVAPGGKVILKLPNFKADETEKRLSVAFRKAAQEKDIQLMILDTSFSPAFAKDPQSKLLLELAFLKVAQPGLSPDTIRELALVEGYPPTLEECVEAVAQCLTKIEVPATWAEVEGGFETPRLPFSLQSNSFVSFQKEENDEAPEVHNWQTAAKGLVFKEAYETRTRLRPDLPVKTATIRVKENRRLTPSDYDRNIFHIEFDLGDSGLTYKIGEALGIHAENDDEQITQFIESYGLDPNELVPVPAREDPEALEIRTVHQALIQNVDILGKPPKRFYEDLAKFATDETEKKKLDTLGGSAGAEDFKRRSEVDMFTYIDILEEFKSARPNFNDLVKIVSPLKRREYSIASAQAVTPNSVALMIVVVDWVDTKGRTRYGHATRYLSRLQPGAVVTASVKPSVMKLPARDTAPLIMAGLGTGLAPFRAFVQYRAMQKAQGKDIGAILLYLGSRHQREEYLYGEEWEAYLAAGVVTLVGAAFSRDQPQKIYIQDRMRQTLGDIAKAYVQDEGSFYLCGPTWPVPDVTKVLEEAIASDAKASGKKVDAKKAIEKLKEEGRYVLEVY
;
A
#
# COMPACT_ATOMS: atom_id res chain seq x y z
N MET A 1 -2.09 15.00 63.72
CA MET A 1 -1.09 14.86 64.80
C MET A 1 0.28 15.16 64.20
N ARG A 2 1.02 16.12 64.77
CA ARG A 2 2.41 16.59 64.53
C ARG A 2 3.08 16.38 63.15
N SER A 3 3.54 17.52 62.61
CA SER A 3 4.43 17.78 61.49
C SER A 3 5.77 17.02 61.50
N GLN A 4 6.14 16.43 60.35
CA GLN A 4 7.50 16.40 59.81
C GLN A 4 7.43 16.55 58.27
N PRO A 5 8.37 17.28 57.65
CA PRO A 5 8.39 17.56 56.21
C PRO A 5 9.06 16.40 55.46
N GLN A 6 8.38 15.81 54.46
CA GLN A 6 9.02 14.88 53.52
C GLN A 6 9.61 15.65 52.35
N GLU A 7 10.89 15.39 52.13
CA GLU A 7 11.80 16.00 51.17
C GLU A 7 11.28 15.92 49.73
N SER A 8 11.50 16.99 48.99
CA SER A 8 11.34 17.07 47.54
C SER A 8 12.35 16.13 46.86
N ALA A 9 11.91 14.93 46.50
CA ALA A 9 12.64 14.10 45.55
C ALA A 9 12.31 14.59 44.13
N GLY A 10 13.22 15.38 43.56
CA GLY A 10 13.23 15.67 42.13
C GLY A 10 13.46 14.37 41.36
N GLY A 11 12.39 13.81 40.79
CA GLY A 11 12.47 12.72 39.84
C GLY A 11 12.90 13.26 38.48
N ALA A 12 14.13 12.94 38.07
CA ALA A 12 14.59 13.15 36.72
C ALA A 12 13.71 12.36 35.74
N VAL A 13 13.23 13.02 34.69
CA VAL A 13 12.52 12.41 33.57
C VAL A 13 13.45 11.41 32.88
N THR A 14 13.25 10.11 33.11
CA THR A 14 13.97 9.05 32.40
C THR A 14 13.34 8.81 31.03
N LEU A 15 13.98 9.34 29.98
CA LEU A 15 13.69 9.02 28.58
C LEU A 15 14.90 8.28 27.99
N HIS A 16 14.63 7.21 27.22
CA HIS A 16 15.66 6.35 26.64
C HIS A 16 16.49 7.05 25.55
N LYS A 17 17.78 6.69 25.46
CA LYS A 17 18.68 7.03 24.36
C LYS A 17 18.21 6.35 23.06
N THR A 18 17.71 7.12 22.12
CA THR A 18 17.47 6.70 20.73
C THR A 18 18.80 6.65 19.96
N ASN A 19 19.00 5.59 19.16
CA ASN A 19 20.17 5.46 18.29
C ASN A 19 20.11 6.47 17.12
N SER A 20 21.28 6.92 16.70
CA SER A 20 21.56 8.21 16.09
C SER A 20 21.46 8.31 14.56
N SER A 21 20.48 7.69 13.89
CA SER A 21 20.34 7.87 12.43
C SER A 21 19.10 8.63 11.97
N ASP A 22 17.91 8.45 12.55
CA ASP A 22 16.69 8.96 11.90
C ASP A 22 15.67 9.53 12.92
N PHE A 23 15.82 10.83 13.29
CA PHE A 23 14.72 11.60 13.89
C PHE A 23 13.78 12.04 12.75
N GLU A 24 13.09 11.06 12.16
CA GLU A 24 12.04 11.26 11.17
C GLU A 24 10.70 11.38 11.89
N THR A 25 9.92 12.41 11.56
CA THR A 25 8.58 12.61 12.09
C THR A 25 7.65 11.55 11.50
N LEU A 26 7.18 10.62 12.33
CA LEU A 26 6.33 9.51 11.90
C LEU A 26 4.85 9.91 11.77
N SER A 27 4.34 10.73 12.69
CA SER A 27 2.95 11.22 12.65
C SER A 27 2.77 12.47 13.50
N SER A 28 2.00 13.44 12.99
CA SER A 28 1.63 14.67 13.72
C SER A 28 0.72 14.41 14.94
N THR A 29 0.13 13.20 15.06
CA THR A 29 -0.65 12.80 16.23
C THR A 29 0.21 12.37 17.41
N LEU A 30 1.53 12.22 17.22
CA LEU A 30 2.48 11.82 18.24
C LEU A 30 3.23 13.03 18.82
N PRO A 31 3.62 13.02 20.11
CA PRO A 31 4.35 14.12 20.70
C PRO A 31 5.69 14.33 19.98
N PHE A 32 5.90 15.54 19.45
CA PHE A 32 7.07 15.89 18.61
C PHE A 32 7.26 14.96 17.39
N GLY A 33 6.22 14.28 16.94
CA GLY A 33 6.32 13.34 15.82
C GLY A 33 6.87 11.96 16.16
N GLN A 34 7.09 11.65 17.45
CA GLN A 34 7.81 10.46 17.90
C GLN A 34 6.94 9.51 18.74
N PRO A 35 7.09 8.18 18.55
CA PRO A 35 6.32 7.20 19.30
C PRO A 35 6.79 7.17 20.75
N ILE A 36 5.83 7.15 21.67
CA ILE A 36 6.09 7.12 23.11
C ILE A 36 5.66 5.78 23.70
N SER A 37 6.41 5.28 24.68
CA SER A 37 6.07 4.04 25.37
C SER A 37 4.96 4.27 26.39
N LEU A 38 4.05 3.30 26.51
CA LEU A 38 2.85 3.42 27.34
C LEU A 38 3.17 3.71 28.83
N ASP A 39 4.26 3.15 29.34
CA ASP A 39 4.74 3.31 30.72
C ASP A 39 5.29 4.71 31.03
N THR A 40 5.68 5.46 30.00
CA THR A 40 6.26 6.82 30.16
C THR A 40 5.19 7.92 30.21
N ILE A 41 3.94 7.60 29.89
CA ILE A 41 2.81 8.52 30.02
C ILE A 41 2.39 8.55 31.49
N SER A 42 3.01 9.44 32.28
CA SER A 42 2.72 9.58 33.71
C SER A 42 3.15 10.96 34.23
N GLY A 43 2.28 11.58 35.02
CA GLY A 43 2.51 12.88 35.63
C GLY A 43 2.77 13.96 34.57
N SER A 44 3.87 14.69 34.76
CA SER A 44 4.22 15.81 33.90
C SER A 44 4.93 15.36 32.62
N THR A 45 4.18 15.14 31.54
CA THR A 45 4.69 14.62 30.26
C THR A 45 4.14 15.41 29.06
N TYR A 46 4.93 15.48 27.99
CA TYR A 46 4.51 16.05 26.70
C TYR A 46 3.73 15.02 25.89
N VAL A 47 2.50 15.39 25.51
CA VAL A 47 1.52 14.51 24.88
C VAL A 47 0.67 15.29 23.88
N THR A 48 -0.10 14.57 23.07
CA THR A 48 -1.20 15.12 22.26
C THR A 48 -2.53 14.61 22.80
N ALA A 49 -3.65 15.27 22.47
CA ALA A 49 -4.97 14.76 22.87
C ALA A 49 -5.26 13.40 22.22
N GLN A 50 -4.85 13.19 20.96
CA GLN A 50 -5.02 11.92 20.25
C GLN A 50 -4.28 10.77 20.94
N LEU A 51 -3.08 11.02 21.47
CA LEU A 51 -2.32 10.01 22.23
C LEU A 51 -3.03 9.62 23.53
N LEU A 52 -3.51 10.61 24.29
CA LEU A 52 -4.21 10.36 25.57
C LEU A 52 -5.51 9.58 25.37
N VAL A 53 -6.27 9.91 24.32
CA VAL A 53 -7.48 9.16 23.94
C VAL A 53 -7.12 7.72 23.56
N GLN A 54 -6.05 7.52 22.77
CA GLN A 54 -5.58 6.18 22.43
C GLN A 54 -5.09 5.40 23.65
N GLN A 55 -4.46 6.05 24.63
CA GLN A 55 -4.02 5.40 25.87
C GLN A 55 -5.21 4.79 26.61
N ILE A 56 -6.28 5.55 26.78
CA ILE A 56 -7.51 5.08 27.43
C ILE A 56 -8.17 3.97 26.61
N ALA A 57 -8.35 4.18 25.30
CA ALA A 57 -8.87 3.16 24.39
C ALA A 57 -8.10 1.83 24.50
N TYR A 58 -6.77 1.89 24.48
CA TYR A 58 -5.88 0.73 24.57
C TYR A 58 -5.93 0.06 25.94
N LYS A 59 -5.88 0.83 27.03
CA LYS A 59 -5.84 0.23 28.37
C LYS A 59 -7.16 -0.39 28.80
N LEU A 60 -8.31 0.11 28.34
CA LEU A 60 -9.62 -0.28 28.87
C LEU A 60 -10.43 -1.21 27.96
N SER A 61 -10.04 -1.37 26.70
CA SER A 61 -10.84 -2.14 25.74
C SER A 61 -10.37 -3.58 25.58
N ASP A 62 -11.29 -4.48 25.22
CA ASP A 62 -10.95 -5.81 24.69
C ASP A 62 -10.50 -5.69 23.23
N LYS A 63 -11.25 -4.92 22.44
CA LYS A 63 -10.96 -4.65 21.02
C LYS A 63 -11.11 -3.18 20.67
N ILE A 64 -10.27 -2.75 19.73
CA ILE A 64 -10.28 -1.42 19.16
C ILE A 64 -10.52 -1.56 17.66
N PHE A 65 -11.68 -1.08 17.21
CA PHE A 65 -11.98 -0.93 15.80
C PHE A 65 -11.50 0.45 15.37
N SER A 66 -10.56 0.53 14.45
CA SER A 66 -10.10 1.80 13.90
C SER A 66 -10.72 1.98 12.53
N TYR A 67 -11.48 3.06 12.35
CA TYR A 67 -12.08 3.47 11.09
C TYR A 67 -11.43 4.80 10.65
N SER A 68 -10.09 4.81 10.70
CA SER A 68 -9.26 5.94 10.32
C SER A 68 -8.94 5.87 8.81
N PRO A 69 -9.15 6.96 8.04
CA PRO A 69 -8.46 7.13 6.77
C PRO A 69 -6.95 7.00 6.95
N GLU A 70 -6.23 6.56 5.91
CA GLU A 70 -4.80 6.25 5.98
C GLU A 70 -3.94 7.45 6.44
N THR A 71 -4.29 8.66 6.02
CA THR A 71 -3.54 9.89 6.38
C THR A 71 -3.97 10.52 7.70
N PHE A 72 -5.03 10.01 8.35
CA PHE A 72 -5.57 10.63 9.56
C PHE A 72 -4.86 10.18 10.84
N ASP A 73 -4.17 9.04 10.82
CA ASP A 73 -3.34 8.53 11.92
C ASP A 73 -4.05 8.40 13.28
N LEU A 74 -5.35 8.10 13.30
CA LEU A 74 -6.10 8.06 14.57
C LEU A 74 -5.71 6.89 15.50
N ASP A 75 -5.04 5.87 14.97
CA ASP A 75 -4.71 4.63 15.67
C ASP A 75 -3.20 4.32 15.74
N THR A 76 -2.33 5.28 15.40
CA THR A 76 -0.88 5.07 15.27
C THR A 76 -0.21 4.62 16.57
N ALA A 77 -0.56 5.23 17.71
CA ALA A 77 0.01 4.83 19.01
C ALA A 77 -0.52 3.47 19.47
N ALA A 78 -1.82 3.23 19.30
CA ALA A 78 -2.45 1.95 19.64
C ALA A 78 -1.87 0.78 18.81
N LYS A 79 -1.65 0.99 17.50
CA LYS A 79 -0.95 0.03 16.64
C LYS A 79 0.48 -0.24 17.12
N ASN A 80 1.22 0.80 17.52
CA ASN A 80 2.58 0.66 18.03
C ASN A 80 2.63 -0.18 19.32
N TRP A 81 1.74 0.10 20.27
CA TRP A 81 1.64 -0.65 21.52
C TRP A 81 1.17 -2.10 21.32
N ALA A 82 0.22 -2.33 20.39
CA ALA A 82 -0.21 -3.68 20.02
C ALA A 82 0.93 -4.49 19.40
N ALA A 83 1.72 -3.88 18.51
CA ALA A 83 2.89 -4.52 17.91
C ALA A 83 3.95 -4.92 18.96
N LYS A 84 4.10 -4.10 20.01
CA LYS A 84 4.97 -4.38 21.17
C LYS A 84 4.37 -5.31 22.21
N GLN A 85 3.13 -5.78 22.03
CA GLN A 85 2.41 -6.67 22.95
C GLN A 85 2.22 -6.07 24.35
N ASN A 86 2.03 -4.75 24.46
CA ASN A 86 1.70 -4.10 25.73
C ASN A 86 0.32 -4.58 26.20
N THR A 87 0.17 -4.90 27.48
CA THR A 87 -1.07 -5.44 28.03
C THR A 87 -2.06 -4.34 28.44
N ASN A 88 -3.36 -4.62 28.30
CA ASN A 88 -4.44 -3.81 28.88
C ASN A 88 -4.62 -4.13 30.37
N ILE A 89 -5.60 -3.50 31.03
CA ILE A 89 -5.87 -3.76 32.46
C ILE A 89 -6.41 -5.17 32.73
N HIS A 90 -6.83 -5.88 31.70
CA HIS A 90 -7.37 -7.24 31.76
C HIS A 90 -6.30 -8.32 31.54
N GLY A 91 -5.02 -7.94 31.40
CA GLY A 91 -3.89 -8.87 31.38
C GLY A 91 -3.51 -9.44 30.02
N TYR A 92 -4.01 -8.87 28.91
CA TYR A 92 -3.66 -9.29 27.55
C TYR A 92 -3.49 -8.07 26.62
N ALA A 93 -2.81 -8.24 25.48
CA ALA A 93 -2.72 -7.18 24.48
C ALA A 93 -4.06 -7.07 23.72
N PRO A 94 -4.73 -5.90 23.73
CA PRO A 94 -5.98 -5.69 23.02
C PRO A 94 -5.77 -5.76 21.50
N GLN A 95 -6.77 -6.29 20.78
CA GLN A 95 -6.67 -6.39 19.32
C GLN A 95 -7.05 -5.05 18.68
N VAL A 96 -6.13 -4.46 17.91
CA VAL A 96 -6.39 -3.27 17.08
C VAL A 96 -6.72 -3.73 15.67
N LEU A 97 -7.95 -3.46 15.22
CA LEU A 97 -8.50 -3.85 13.93
C LEU A 97 -8.76 -2.61 13.06
N PRO A 98 -7.82 -2.25 12.17
CA PRO A 98 -8.06 -1.21 11.18
C PRO A 98 -9.08 -1.69 10.14
N LEU A 99 -10.11 -0.89 9.92
CA LEU A 99 -11.21 -1.11 9.00
C LEU A 99 -11.13 -0.10 7.85
N GLN A 100 -11.63 -0.49 6.69
CA GLN A 100 -11.74 0.41 5.53
C GLN A 100 -12.81 1.47 5.77
N THR A 101 -12.54 2.70 5.35
CA THR A 101 -13.47 3.84 5.42
C THR A 101 -14.58 3.79 4.36
N ARG A 102 -15.33 2.69 4.31
CA ARG A 102 -16.48 2.49 3.42
C ARG A 102 -17.72 1.95 4.14
N THR A 103 -18.89 2.29 3.61
CA THR A 103 -20.18 1.78 4.11
C THR A 103 -20.17 0.26 4.24
N GLY A 104 -20.68 -0.24 5.36
CA GLY A 104 -20.75 -1.66 5.67
C GLY A 104 -19.51 -2.25 6.36
N ALA A 105 -18.32 -1.64 6.27
CA ALA A 105 -17.14 -2.14 6.98
C ALA A 105 -17.30 -2.06 8.52
N GLY A 106 -18.04 -1.07 9.03
CA GLY A 106 -18.43 -0.98 10.45
C GLY A 106 -19.31 -2.13 10.94
N ALA A 107 -19.95 -2.89 10.05
CA ALA A 107 -20.73 -4.07 10.44
C ALA A 107 -19.85 -5.20 11.00
N LEU A 108 -18.52 -5.15 10.81
CA LEU A 108 -17.60 -6.09 11.44
C LEU A 108 -17.60 -5.95 12.96
N ALA A 109 -17.67 -4.71 13.47
CA ALA A 109 -17.80 -4.45 14.92
C ALA A 109 -19.10 -5.06 15.46
N LEU A 110 -20.21 -4.89 14.74
CA LEU A 110 -21.50 -5.56 15.04
C LEU A 110 -21.38 -7.08 15.02
N GLY A 111 -20.83 -7.66 13.94
CA GLY A 111 -20.70 -9.10 13.77
C GLY A 111 -19.85 -9.75 14.85
N TYR A 112 -18.84 -9.03 15.37
CA TYR A 112 -18.04 -9.49 16.50
C TYR A 112 -18.87 -9.58 17.80
N VAL A 113 -19.69 -8.57 18.10
CA VAL A 113 -20.57 -8.52 19.28
C VAL A 113 -21.55 -9.71 19.31
N PHE A 114 -21.99 -10.18 18.14
CA PHE A 114 -22.96 -11.28 18.01
C PHE A 114 -22.34 -12.60 17.54
N SER A 115 -21.01 -12.69 17.51
CA SER A 115 -20.33 -13.93 17.12
C SER A 115 -20.66 -15.05 18.13
N PRO A 116 -21.06 -16.26 17.67
CA PRO A 116 -21.23 -17.40 18.55
C PRO A 116 -19.93 -17.80 19.26
N ASP A 117 -18.78 -17.43 18.67
CA ASP A 117 -17.44 -17.67 19.22
C ASP A 117 -16.98 -16.54 20.17
N PHE A 118 -17.84 -15.55 20.45
CA PHE A 118 -17.53 -14.49 21.40
C PHE A 118 -17.42 -15.05 22.83
N ASP A 119 -16.29 -14.76 23.49
CA ASP A 119 -16.07 -15.14 24.88
C ASP A 119 -17.01 -14.35 25.79
N VAL A 120 -18.08 -15.01 26.25
CA VAL A 120 -19.10 -14.42 27.11
C VAL A 120 -18.51 -13.86 28.41
N SER A 121 -17.37 -14.38 28.88
CA SER A 121 -16.69 -13.85 30.07
C SER A 121 -16.21 -12.40 29.86
N LYS A 122 -15.93 -12.00 28.62
CA LYS A 122 -15.48 -10.65 28.25
C LYS A 122 -16.62 -9.66 27.96
N ARG A 123 -17.88 -10.07 28.08
CA ARG A 123 -19.02 -9.23 27.70
C ARG A 123 -19.11 -7.91 28.47
N HIS A 124 -18.57 -7.85 29.69
CA HIS A 124 -18.54 -6.66 30.53
C HIS A 124 -17.38 -5.69 30.20
N ILE A 125 -16.46 -6.06 29.30
CA ILE A 125 -15.30 -5.26 28.91
C ILE A 125 -15.69 -4.33 27.75
N PRO A 126 -15.32 -3.03 27.80
CA PRO A 126 -15.60 -2.10 26.72
C PRO A 126 -15.02 -2.50 25.36
N GLN A 127 -15.74 -2.14 24.30
CA GLN A 127 -15.25 -2.12 22.93
C GLN A 127 -15.15 -0.67 22.44
N THR A 128 -14.01 -0.34 21.83
CA THR A 128 -13.75 1.02 21.36
C THR A 128 -13.77 1.12 19.85
N LEU A 129 -14.37 2.20 19.35
CA LEU A 129 -14.24 2.66 17.97
C LEU A 129 -13.41 3.96 17.93
N LEU A 130 -12.38 4.01 17.09
CA LEU A 130 -11.68 5.25 16.74
C LEU A 130 -12.09 5.66 15.33
N ALA A 131 -12.68 6.84 15.16
CA ALA A 131 -13.14 7.29 13.84
C ALA A 131 -13.10 8.83 13.74
N PRO A 132 -12.94 9.40 12.53
CA PRO A 132 -13.20 10.83 12.34
C PRO A 132 -14.70 11.10 12.21
N SER A 133 -15.15 12.33 12.45
CA SER A 133 -16.56 12.71 12.30
C SER A 133 -17.07 12.56 10.87
N GLY A 134 -16.21 12.78 9.85
CA GLY A 134 -16.55 12.53 8.44
C GLY A 134 -16.90 11.07 8.12
N SER A 135 -16.42 10.12 8.93
CA SER A 135 -16.70 8.68 8.77
C SER A 135 -18.02 8.23 9.42
N LEU A 136 -18.66 9.10 10.21
CA LEU A 136 -19.87 8.75 10.95
C LEU A 136 -21.06 8.46 10.04
N GLN A 137 -21.12 9.09 8.86
CA GLN A 137 -22.18 8.84 7.89
C GLN A 137 -22.18 7.40 7.38
N GLN A 138 -20.99 6.86 7.10
CA GLN A 138 -20.79 5.46 6.66
C GLN A 138 -21.05 4.47 7.80
N LEU A 139 -20.82 4.89 9.05
CA LEU A 139 -21.03 4.10 10.26
C LEU A 139 -22.46 4.18 10.81
N ARG A 140 -23.29 5.12 10.35
CA ARG A 140 -24.64 5.37 10.87
C ARG A 140 -25.47 4.08 10.99
N CYS A 141 -25.52 3.26 9.94
CA CYS A 141 -26.30 2.02 9.97
C CYS A 141 -25.78 1.03 11.02
N ALA A 142 -24.47 0.99 11.25
CA ALA A 142 -23.88 0.10 12.25
C ALA A 142 -24.15 0.61 13.68
N LEU A 143 -24.03 1.92 13.90
CA LEU A 143 -24.30 2.56 15.18
C LEU A 143 -25.79 2.51 15.56
N ASP A 144 -26.70 2.60 14.59
CA ASP A 144 -28.13 2.44 14.81
C ASP A 144 -28.48 1.04 15.35
N GLN A 145 -27.96 -0.01 14.70
CA GLN A 145 -28.13 -1.38 15.18
C GLN A 145 -27.48 -1.63 16.53
N LEU A 146 -26.30 -1.04 16.80
CA LEU A 146 -25.64 -1.11 18.11
C LEU A 146 -26.51 -0.46 19.20
N SER A 147 -27.10 0.69 18.91
CA SER A 147 -28.00 1.39 19.84
C SER A 147 -29.23 0.54 20.17
N LEU A 148 -29.87 -0.04 19.15
CA LEU A 148 -31.07 -0.88 19.32
C LEU A 148 -30.81 -2.16 20.12
N LEU A 149 -29.62 -2.74 19.99
CA LEU A 149 -29.27 -4.03 20.61
C LEU A 149 -28.40 -3.88 21.86
N TYR A 150 -28.31 -2.66 22.41
CA TYR A 150 -27.32 -2.36 23.45
C TYR A 150 -27.46 -3.19 24.71
N SER A 151 -28.69 -3.57 25.08
CA SER A 151 -28.97 -4.38 26.28
C SER A 151 -28.31 -5.77 26.26
N VAL A 152 -27.86 -6.24 25.09
CA VAL A 152 -27.22 -7.55 24.91
C VAL A 152 -25.79 -7.44 24.36
N SER A 153 -25.28 -6.23 24.14
CA SER A 153 -23.91 -5.99 23.68
C SER A 153 -22.95 -5.72 24.83
N SER A 154 -21.65 -5.74 24.53
CA SER A 154 -20.65 -5.15 25.42
C SER A 154 -20.78 -3.63 25.49
N PRO A 155 -20.29 -2.97 26.56
CA PRO A 155 -20.21 -1.52 26.61
C PRO A 155 -19.47 -0.97 25.39
N PHE A 156 -20.05 0.00 24.71
CA PHE A 156 -19.49 0.56 23.48
C PHE A 156 -19.21 2.05 23.63
N VAL A 157 -17.97 2.43 23.31
CA VAL A 157 -17.53 3.82 23.24
C VAL A 157 -16.90 4.11 21.89
N ALA A 158 -17.28 5.22 21.26
CA ALA A 158 -16.62 5.70 20.05
C ALA A 158 -15.92 7.02 20.33
N HIS A 159 -14.59 7.03 20.24
CA HIS A 159 -13.82 8.25 20.29
C HIS A 159 -13.72 8.85 18.87
N ILE A 160 -14.39 9.98 18.70
CA ILE A 160 -14.57 10.69 17.45
C ILE A 160 -13.65 11.91 17.41
N ALA A 161 -12.65 11.86 16.53
CA ALA A 161 -11.91 13.05 16.16
C ALA A 161 -12.78 13.89 15.23
N ALA A 162 -13.17 15.10 15.63
CA ALA A 162 -13.93 16.03 14.79
C ALA A 162 -13.05 16.49 13.63
N ALA A 163 -13.13 15.77 12.52
CA ALA A 163 -12.32 15.94 11.34
C ALA A 163 -13.13 15.43 10.15
N ASP A 164 -13.26 16.28 9.14
CA ASP A 164 -13.99 16.03 7.91
C ASP A 164 -13.27 16.74 6.75
N TYR A 165 -13.67 16.48 5.51
CA TYR A 165 -13.07 17.10 4.33
C TYR A 165 -14.10 17.91 3.56
N ASN A 166 -13.74 19.14 3.20
CA ASN A 166 -14.52 20.06 2.40
C ASN A 166 -13.73 20.43 1.13
N ASP A 167 -14.34 20.29 -0.05
CA ASP A 167 -13.67 20.52 -1.33
C ASP A 167 -13.06 21.93 -1.48
N ALA A 168 -13.65 22.94 -0.85
CA ALA A 168 -13.19 24.33 -0.95
C ALA A 168 -12.24 24.74 0.19
N ALA A 169 -12.36 24.11 1.37
CA ALA A 169 -11.67 24.53 2.59
C ALA A 169 -10.66 23.51 3.12
N GLY A 170 -10.54 22.33 2.50
CA GLY A 170 -9.67 21.25 2.94
C GLY A 170 -10.21 20.54 4.17
N LEU A 171 -9.34 20.25 5.13
CA LEU A 171 -9.68 19.59 6.39
C LEU A 171 -10.38 20.56 7.35
N VAL A 172 -11.54 20.15 7.87
CA VAL A 172 -12.38 20.98 8.74
C VAL A 172 -12.83 20.22 9.99
N ALA A 173 -13.01 20.93 11.10
CA ALA A 173 -13.50 20.35 12.34
C ALA A 173 -15.04 20.33 12.34
N ASN A 174 -15.64 19.19 12.01
CA ASN A 174 -17.10 19.03 11.93
C ASN A 174 -17.67 18.35 13.18
N TYR A 175 -18.36 19.12 14.01
CA TYR A 175 -19.12 18.69 15.19
C TYR A 175 -20.61 18.46 14.92
N ASP A 176 -21.21 19.15 13.93
CA ASP A 176 -22.65 19.06 13.62
C ASP A 176 -23.08 17.61 13.32
N THR A 177 -22.27 16.87 12.56
CA THR A 177 -22.53 15.44 12.27
C THR A 177 -22.64 14.61 13.54
N THR A 178 -21.75 14.85 14.51
CA THR A 178 -21.72 14.10 15.78
C THR A 178 -22.90 14.47 16.67
N LEU A 179 -23.23 15.77 16.77
CA LEU A 179 -24.36 16.28 17.54
C LEU A 179 -25.67 15.65 17.06
N ARG A 180 -25.94 15.71 15.75
CA ARG A 180 -27.16 15.16 15.14
C ARG A 180 -27.23 13.65 15.26
N LEU A 181 -26.11 12.94 15.06
CA LEU A 181 -26.09 11.48 15.18
C LEU A 181 -26.39 11.01 16.61
N ALA A 182 -25.82 11.69 17.60
CA ALA A 182 -26.09 11.37 19.01
C ALA A 182 -27.57 11.56 19.36
N GLU A 183 -28.18 12.63 18.84
CA GLU A 183 -29.62 12.88 18.98
C GLU A 183 -30.46 11.82 18.28
N ASP A 184 -30.22 11.58 16.98
CA ASP A 184 -30.99 10.66 16.15
C ASP A 184 -31.01 9.23 16.70
N LEU A 185 -29.88 8.78 17.24
CA LEU A 185 -29.67 7.40 17.68
C LEU A 185 -29.78 7.22 19.20
N GLY A 186 -30.01 8.30 19.95
CA GLY A 186 -30.09 8.28 21.42
C GLY A 186 -28.76 7.89 22.10
N LEU A 187 -27.62 8.23 21.49
CA LEU A 187 -26.30 7.94 22.04
C LEU A 187 -25.90 9.02 23.06
N GLY A 188 -25.11 8.63 24.07
CA GLY A 188 -24.41 9.60 24.91
C GLY A 188 -23.42 10.42 24.08
N LEU A 189 -23.25 11.70 24.39
CA LEU A 189 -22.24 12.56 23.75
C LEU A 189 -21.51 13.39 24.80
N VAL A 190 -20.21 13.12 24.93
CA VAL A 190 -19.26 13.82 25.80
C VAL A 190 -18.21 14.48 24.92
N SER A 191 -17.85 15.73 25.20
CA SER A 191 -16.78 16.43 24.50
C SER A 191 -15.57 16.69 25.38
N SER A 192 -14.37 16.58 24.82
CA SER A 192 -13.18 17.17 25.45
C SER A 192 -12.98 18.60 24.97
N SER A 193 -12.91 19.55 25.89
CA SER A 193 -12.70 20.96 25.61
C SER A 193 -11.23 21.30 25.36
N SER A 194 -10.30 20.53 25.93
CA SER A 194 -8.85 20.74 25.79
C SER A 194 -8.06 19.43 25.93
N THR A 195 -6.78 19.45 25.57
CA THR A 195 -5.86 18.32 25.79
C THR A 195 -5.70 17.98 27.28
N TYR A 196 -5.81 18.97 28.18
CA TYR A 196 -5.68 18.77 29.63
C TYR A 196 -6.77 17.86 30.20
N GLU A 197 -7.95 17.85 29.61
CA GLU A 197 -9.07 16.99 30.05
C GLU A 197 -9.31 15.78 29.14
N ALA A 198 -8.59 15.65 28.02
CA ALA A 198 -8.83 14.60 27.02
C ALA A 198 -8.72 13.18 27.58
N GLN A 199 -7.75 12.95 28.48
CA GLN A 199 -7.60 11.67 29.17
C GLN A 199 -8.76 11.40 30.13
N HIS A 200 -9.17 12.40 30.90
CA HIS A 200 -10.28 12.28 31.85
C HIS A 200 -11.61 12.03 31.12
N MET A 201 -11.89 12.78 30.06
CA MET A 201 -13.16 12.68 29.34
C MET A 201 -13.25 11.42 28.49
N SER A 202 -12.15 10.92 27.92
CA SER A 202 -12.16 9.59 27.29
C SER A 202 -12.40 8.48 28.32
N LEU A 203 -11.80 8.57 29.52
CA LEU A 203 -12.04 7.63 30.62
C LEU A 203 -13.51 7.68 31.09
N PHE A 204 -14.04 8.88 31.34
CA PHE A 204 -15.43 9.08 31.71
C PHE A 204 -16.39 8.55 30.63
N SER A 205 -16.11 8.79 29.36
CA SER A 205 -16.94 8.28 28.25
C SER A 205 -16.91 6.76 28.18
N THR A 206 -15.77 6.14 28.47
CA THR A 206 -15.64 4.68 28.54
C THR A 206 -16.42 4.10 29.72
N LEU A 207 -16.45 4.79 30.86
CA LEU A 207 -17.28 4.42 32.01
C LEU A 207 -18.78 4.62 31.71
N LEU A 208 -19.14 5.72 31.05
CA LEU A 208 -20.52 6.04 30.68
C LEU A 208 -21.09 5.01 29.70
N ALA A 209 -20.24 4.37 28.90
CA ALA A 209 -20.63 3.22 28.09
C ALA A 209 -21.31 2.12 28.93
N ALA A 210 -20.98 1.93 30.21
CA ALA A 210 -21.72 0.95 31.03
C ALA A 210 -23.22 1.30 31.21
N VAL A 211 -23.60 2.57 31.03
CA VAL A 211 -24.98 3.06 31.16
C VAL A 211 -25.68 3.14 29.81
N LEU A 212 -25.04 3.73 28.80
CA LEU A 212 -25.58 3.91 27.45
C LEU A 212 -24.44 3.99 26.42
N PRO A 213 -24.65 3.59 25.15
CA PRO A 213 -23.59 3.69 24.14
C PRO A 213 -23.19 5.15 23.95
N THR A 214 -21.89 5.42 23.98
CA THR A 214 -21.38 6.79 24.14
C THR A 214 -20.42 7.18 23.02
N LEU A 215 -20.62 8.38 22.47
CA LEU A 215 -19.68 9.09 21.61
C LEU A 215 -18.85 10.05 22.48
N HIS A 216 -17.54 10.02 22.31
CA HIS A 216 -16.60 10.98 22.87
C HIS A 216 -16.00 11.81 21.74
N VAL A 217 -16.27 13.11 21.69
CA VAL A 217 -15.80 13.98 20.60
C VAL A 217 -14.74 14.98 21.06
N TYR A 218 -13.75 15.23 20.21
CA TYR A 218 -12.72 16.24 20.45
C TYR A 218 -12.23 16.77 19.10
N ASP A 219 -11.64 17.96 19.08
CA ASP A 219 -11.14 18.55 17.84
C ASP A 219 -10.08 17.67 17.19
N GLY A 220 -10.37 17.24 15.97
CA GLY A 220 -9.55 16.35 15.17
C GLY A 220 -8.64 17.07 14.19
N ILE A 221 -8.54 18.41 14.20
CA ILE A 221 -7.63 19.15 13.32
C ILE A 221 -6.44 19.72 14.11
N ARG A 222 -6.72 20.55 15.12
CA ARG A 222 -5.74 21.29 15.91
C ARG A 222 -5.38 20.57 17.22
N VAL A 223 -6.34 20.40 18.13
CA VAL A 223 -6.12 19.89 19.51
C VAL A 223 -5.60 18.45 19.51
N ALA A 224 -6.12 17.59 18.62
CA ALA A 224 -5.64 16.22 18.46
C ALA A 224 -4.14 16.10 18.13
N ARG A 225 -3.55 17.13 17.48
CA ARG A 225 -2.18 17.12 16.92
C ARG A 225 -1.27 18.19 17.50
N GLU A 226 -1.73 18.92 18.52
CA GLU A 226 -0.89 19.87 19.23
C GLU A 226 -0.12 19.13 20.32
N THR A 227 1.21 19.16 20.25
CA THR A 227 2.06 18.66 21.32
C THR A 227 2.10 19.70 22.43
N LEU A 228 1.73 19.32 23.65
CA LEU A 228 1.83 20.19 24.83
C LEU A 228 2.11 19.39 26.10
N ARG A 229 2.48 20.08 27.18
CA ARG A 229 2.76 19.47 28.49
C ARG A 229 1.48 19.34 29.32
N VAL A 230 1.10 18.12 29.68
CA VAL A 230 0.07 17.82 30.69
C VAL A 230 0.79 17.50 32.01
N VAL A 231 0.34 18.09 33.12
CA VAL A 231 1.06 18.03 34.42
C VAL A 231 0.70 16.78 35.23
N ASP A 232 -0.50 16.28 35.03
CA ASP A 232 -1.20 15.29 35.84
C ASP A 232 -1.71 14.12 34.99
N ALA A 233 -0.99 13.75 33.92
CA ALA A 233 -1.37 12.61 33.09
C ALA A 233 -1.36 11.31 33.93
N LEU A 234 -2.45 10.56 33.89
CA LEU A 234 -2.56 9.29 34.59
C LEU A 234 -1.59 8.27 34.00
N SER A 235 -0.85 7.61 34.90
CA SER A 235 -0.02 6.46 34.56
C SER A 235 -0.86 5.26 34.14
N GLU A 236 -0.23 4.26 33.53
CA GLU A 236 -0.89 2.99 33.23
C GLU A 236 -1.57 2.36 34.44
N SER A 237 -0.90 2.35 35.60
CA SER A 237 -1.49 1.86 36.85
C SER A 237 -2.59 2.78 37.37
N GLY A 238 -2.41 4.09 37.26
CA GLY A 238 -3.42 5.08 37.67
C GLY A 238 -4.72 4.94 36.89
N VAL A 239 -4.64 4.73 35.58
CA VAL A 239 -5.82 4.44 34.74
C VAL A 239 -6.52 3.16 35.20
N ALA A 240 -5.75 2.09 35.49
CA ALA A 240 -6.30 0.82 35.94
C ALA A 240 -7.00 0.92 37.31
N ASP A 241 -6.34 1.54 38.28
CA ASP A 241 -6.85 1.68 39.65
C ASP A 241 -8.12 2.53 39.67
N LEU A 242 -8.10 3.67 38.97
CA LEU A 242 -9.25 4.57 38.87
C LEU A 242 -10.44 3.91 38.17
N TYR A 243 -10.21 3.27 37.01
CA TYR A 243 -11.28 2.60 36.27
C TYR A 243 -11.90 1.45 37.08
N ASN A 244 -11.09 0.58 37.67
CA ASN A 244 -11.59 -0.55 38.45
C ASN A 244 -12.42 -0.10 39.66
N LYS A 245 -11.99 0.97 40.34
CA LYS A 245 -12.74 1.54 41.46
C LYS A 245 -14.07 2.12 41.01
N LEU A 246 -14.07 2.95 39.96
CA LEU A 246 -15.28 3.59 39.44
C LEU A 246 -16.27 2.59 38.85
N VAL A 247 -15.82 1.52 38.18
CA VAL A 247 -16.72 0.45 37.70
C VAL A 247 -17.40 -0.25 38.87
N SER A 248 -16.70 -0.47 39.98
CA SER A 248 -17.28 -1.09 41.17
C SER A 248 -18.34 -0.22 41.84
N GLU A 249 -18.16 1.11 41.82
CA GLU A 249 -19.13 2.08 42.34
C GLU A 249 -20.29 2.29 41.37
N ALA A 250 -20.02 2.29 40.06
CA ALA A 250 -21.03 2.41 39.01
C ALA A 250 -22.03 1.24 39.04
N ALA A 251 -21.62 0.05 39.50
CA ALA A 251 -22.51 -1.09 39.68
C ALA A 251 -23.56 -0.88 40.80
N ILE A 252 -23.37 0.11 41.67
CA ILE A 252 -24.23 0.44 42.82
C ILE A 252 -25.13 1.65 42.51
N LEU A 253 -25.03 2.23 41.30
CA LEU A 253 -25.87 3.36 40.87
C LEU A 253 -27.35 3.07 41.14
N ASN A 254 -28.08 4.11 41.60
CA ASN A 254 -29.45 3.93 42.01
C ASN A 254 -30.31 3.45 40.82
N PRO A 255 -30.92 2.25 40.90
CA PRO A 255 -31.65 1.67 39.76
C PRO A 255 -32.91 2.46 39.40
N HIS A 256 -33.40 3.33 40.31
CA HIS A 256 -34.58 4.17 40.10
C HIS A 256 -34.29 5.48 39.35
N LEU A 257 -33.01 5.85 39.18
CA LEU A 257 -32.66 7.02 38.39
C LEU A 257 -32.87 6.74 36.90
N ASP A 258 -33.35 7.75 36.19
CA ASP A 258 -33.34 7.77 34.74
C ASP A 258 -31.90 7.93 34.22
N THR A 259 -31.73 7.88 32.90
CA THR A 259 -30.39 7.96 32.29
C THR A 259 -29.69 9.27 32.65
N ALA A 260 -30.41 10.40 32.67
CA ALA A 260 -29.87 11.71 33.04
C ALA A 260 -29.36 11.72 34.49
N GLY A 261 -30.16 11.23 35.45
CA GLY A 261 -29.76 11.10 36.84
C GLY A 261 -28.55 10.20 37.04
N LYS A 262 -28.47 9.07 36.32
CA LYS A 262 -27.30 8.18 36.36
C LYS A 262 -26.03 8.86 35.85
N VAL A 263 -26.12 9.67 34.79
CA VAL A 263 -24.97 10.42 34.26
C VAL A 263 -24.45 11.43 35.28
N VAL A 264 -25.34 12.18 35.95
CA VAL A 264 -24.96 13.15 36.99
C VAL A 264 -24.31 12.45 38.19
N GLU A 265 -24.89 11.34 38.64
CA GLU A 265 -24.33 10.57 39.76
C GLU A 265 -22.96 9.99 39.40
N LEU A 266 -22.81 9.43 38.21
CA LEU A 266 -21.53 8.90 37.72
C LEU A 266 -20.46 10.00 37.61
N LEU A 267 -20.82 11.18 37.10
CA LEU A 267 -19.90 12.32 37.02
C LEU A 267 -19.47 12.80 38.42
N ARG A 268 -20.39 12.76 39.40
CA ARG A 268 -20.06 13.09 40.79
C ARG A 268 -19.04 12.12 41.38
N LEU A 269 -19.24 10.82 41.20
CA LEU A 269 -18.28 9.79 41.64
C LEU A 269 -16.92 9.95 40.94
N PHE A 270 -16.96 10.21 39.63
CA PHE A 270 -15.76 10.48 38.83
C PHE A 270 -14.96 11.67 39.37
N ASN A 271 -15.64 12.76 39.69
CA ASN A 271 -15.06 13.96 40.29
C ASN A 271 -14.48 13.70 41.68
N ASP A 272 -15.20 12.97 42.54
CA ASP A 272 -14.78 12.64 43.90
C ASP A 272 -13.45 11.85 43.89
N GLU A 273 -13.29 10.94 42.93
CA GLU A 273 -12.09 10.11 42.78
C GLU A 273 -10.90 10.85 42.15
N LEU A 274 -11.15 11.68 41.13
CA LEU A 274 -10.08 12.46 40.50
C LEU A 274 -9.70 13.73 41.28
N GLY A 275 -10.52 14.15 42.25
CA GLY A 275 -10.37 15.45 42.90
C GLY A 275 -10.64 16.63 41.95
N THR A 276 -11.52 16.42 40.97
CA THR A 276 -11.90 17.41 39.95
C THR A 276 -13.33 17.90 40.18
N ILE A 277 -13.76 18.91 39.44
CA ILE A 277 -15.08 19.55 39.60
C ILE A 277 -15.80 19.70 38.26
N TYR A 278 -15.66 18.71 37.37
CA TYR A 278 -16.27 18.77 36.06
C TYR A 278 -17.80 18.86 36.17
N GLN A 279 -18.39 19.77 35.40
CA GLN A 279 -19.84 19.89 35.27
C GLN A 279 -20.28 19.53 33.85
N PRO A 280 -21.54 19.07 33.65
CA PRO A 280 -22.10 18.86 32.31
C PRO A 280 -22.06 20.15 31.47
N PHE A 281 -22.29 21.29 32.12
CA PHE A 281 -22.25 22.63 31.55
C PHE A 281 -21.43 23.53 32.47
N GLU A 282 -20.32 24.07 31.98
CA GLU A 282 -19.40 24.89 32.78
C GLU A 282 -19.50 26.36 32.44
N TYR A 283 -19.81 27.18 33.45
CA TYR A 283 -19.87 28.63 33.30
C TYR A 283 -18.52 29.30 33.61
N HIS A 284 -18.10 30.21 32.74
CA HIS A 284 -16.97 31.11 32.98
C HIS A 284 -17.32 32.54 32.58
N GLY A 285 -16.86 33.55 33.33
CA GLY A 285 -17.04 34.96 32.98
C GLY A 285 -17.50 35.80 34.17
N HIS A 286 -18.21 36.90 33.88
CA HIS A 286 -18.67 37.84 34.90
C HIS A 286 -19.67 37.18 35.88
N GLU A 287 -19.70 37.54 37.16
CA GLU A 287 -20.63 36.92 38.14
C GLU A 287 -22.11 37.21 37.85
N ALA A 288 -22.39 38.38 37.26
CA ALA A 288 -23.73 38.82 36.84
C ALA A 288 -23.70 39.29 35.36
N PRO A 289 -23.67 38.37 34.38
CA PRO A 289 -23.64 38.71 32.96
C PRO A 289 -25.00 39.23 32.47
N ASP A 290 -24.98 40.12 31.48
CA ASP A 290 -26.16 40.52 30.71
C ASP A 290 -26.38 39.56 29.53
N ALA A 291 -25.29 39.02 28.95
CA ALA A 291 -25.34 38.04 27.88
C ALA A 291 -24.37 36.86 28.11
N VAL A 292 -24.80 35.66 27.74
CA VAL A 292 -24.03 34.41 27.87
C VAL A 292 -23.91 33.74 26.51
N LEU A 293 -22.70 33.31 26.14
CA LEU A 293 -22.43 32.52 24.93
C LEU A 293 -22.38 31.03 25.29
N VAL A 294 -23.16 30.18 24.64
CA VAL A 294 -23.09 28.72 24.78
C VAL A 294 -22.25 28.16 23.65
N ALA A 295 -21.19 27.42 23.97
CA ALA A 295 -20.25 26.85 23.01
C ALA A 295 -20.08 25.33 23.22
N PHE A 296 -19.93 24.61 22.11
CA PHE A 296 -19.63 23.18 22.08
C PHE A 296 -18.48 22.93 21.11
N GLY A 297 -17.53 22.06 21.48
CA GLY A 297 -16.31 21.81 20.70
C GLY A 297 -15.06 22.24 21.47
N SER A 298 -13.89 21.76 21.04
CA SER A 298 -12.64 21.98 21.76
C SER A 298 -12.05 23.36 21.48
N VAL A 299 -11.97 23.73 20.20
CA VAL A 299 -11.43 25.03 19.78
C VAL A 299 -12.41 26.14 20.16
N GLU A 300 -13.70 25.89 19.93
CA GLU A 300 -14.81 26.79 20.25
C GLU A 300 -14.83 27.16 21.73
N ALA A 301 -14.80 26.15 22.61
CA ALA A 301 -14.80 26.35 24.06
C ALA A 301 -13.57 27.12 24.54
N GLN A 302 -12.36 26.79 24.04
CA GLN A 302 -11.13 27.47 24.44
C GLN A 302 -11.09 28.92 23.96
N VAL A 303 -11.39 29.17 22.67
CA VAL A 303 -11.39 30.53 22.09
C VAL A 303 -12.46 31.39 22.74
N ALA A 304 -13.69 30.86 22.92
CA ALA A 304 -14.76 31.57 23.60
C ALA A 304 -14.37 31.92 25.04
N ARG A 305 -13.86 30.94 25.81
CA ARG A 305 -13.45 31.15 27.20
C ARG A 305 -12.35 32.20 27.33
N GLN A 306 -11.31 32.15 26.50
CA GLN A 306 -10.22 33.12 26.56
C GLN A 306 -10.69 34.54 26.21
N THR A 307 -11.43 34.66 25.10
CA THR A 307 -11.87 35.94 24.56
C THR A 307 -12.86 36.61 25.53
N LEU A 308 -13.89 35.89 25.97
CA LEU A 308 -14.92 36.42 26.85
C LEU A 308 -14.41 36.68 28.26
N SER A 309 -13.53 35.85 28.80
CA SER A 309 -12.92 36.11 30.13
C SER A 309 -12.07 37.38 30.12
N LYS A 310 -11.33 37.63 29.03
CA LYS A 310 -10.56 38.87 28.89
C LYS A 310 -11.46 40.10 28.78
N ILE A 311 -12.48 40.04 27.93
CA ILE A 311 -13.44 41.13 27.74
C ILE A 311 -14.24 41.40 29.03
N ALA A 312 -14.58 40.34 29.78
CA ALA A 312 -15.23 40.46 31.08
C ALA A 312 -14.32 41.07 32.14
N ALA A 313 -13.02 40.73 32.15
CA ALA A 313 -12.02 41.37 33.02
C ALA A 313 -11.85 42.87 32.72
N ASP A 314 -12.09 43.28 31.47
CA ASP A 314 -12.09 44.69 31.06
C ASP A 314 -13.45 45.40 31.35
N GLY A 315 -14.36 44.73 32.07
CA GLY A 315 -15.59 45.30 32.63
C GLY A 315 -16.89 44.97 31.87
N ALA A 316 -16.83 44.17 30.81
CA ALA A 316 -18.04 43.75 30.10
C ALA A 316 -18.82 42.68 30.89
N LYS A 317 -20.15 42.77 30.89
CA LYS A 317 -21.02 41.80 31.55
C LYS A 317 -21.33 40.61 30.64
N LEU A 318 -20.30 39.85 30.31
CA LEU A 318 -20.41 38.68 29.43
C LEU A 318 -19.96 37.40 30.14
N GLY A 319 -20.54 36.29 29.74
CA GLY A 319 -20.16 34.95 30.18
C GLY A 319 -20.15 33.93 29.03
N VAL A 320 -19.55 32.77 29.29
CA VAL A 320 -19.57 31.60 28.40
C VAL A 320 -20.03 30.38 29.18
N ILE A 321 -20.82 29.52 28.55
CA ILE A 321 -21.13 28.17 29.01
C ILE A 321 -20.51 27.19 28.02
N ASN A 322 -19.56 26.40 28.50
CA ASN A 322 -18.98 25.30 27.75
C ASN A 322 -19.80 24.04 27.99
N VAL A 323 -20.33 23.46 26.92
CA VAL A 323 -21.10 22.23 26.96
C VAL A 323 -20.14 21.04 26.93
N ARG A 324 -20.09 20.25 28.01
CA ARG A 324 -19.24 19.06 28.09
C ARG A 324 -20.00 17.77 27.88
N ILE A 325 -21.19 17.64 28.48
CA ILE A 325 -22.09 16.50 28.26
C ILE A 325 -23.30 17.04 27.50
N TYR A 326 -23.37 16.75 26.20
CA TYR A 326 -24.47 17.19 25.34
C TYR A 326 -25.63 16.20 25.30
N ARG A 327 -25.32 14.90 25.34
CA ARG A 327 -26.34 13.83 25.42
C ARG A 327 -26.05 12.86 26.56
N PRO A 328 -27.04 12.54 27.41
CA PRO A 328 -28.37 13.18 27.47
C PRO A 328 -28.26 14.67 27.83
N PHE A 329 -29.14 15.50 27.27
CA PHE A 329 -29.14 16.94 27.56
C PHE A 329 -29.84 17.16 28.91
N ILE A 330 -29.07 17.37 29.97
CA ILE A 330 -29.59 17.47 31.34
C ILE A 330 -30.08 18.90 31.59
N GLU A 331 -31.34 19.17 31.27
CA GLU A 331 -31.97 20.51 31.34
C GLU A 331 -31.78 21.19 32.70
N GLU A 332 -31.94 20.45 33.80
CA GLU A 332 -31.80 21.00 35.16
C GLU A 332 -30.38 21.54 35.43
N GLU A 333 -29.34 20.80 35.03
CA GLU A 333 -27.95 21.22 35.20
C GLU A 333 -27.57 22.32 34.19
N PHE A 334 -28.16 22.33 32.99
CA PHE A 334 -27.99 23.44 32.04
C PHE A 334 -28.55 24.74 32.60
N LEU A 335 -29.81 24.72 33.05
CA LEU A 335 -30.45 25.88 33.66
C LEU A 335 -29.66 26.36 34.87
N LYS A 336 -29.19 25.45 35.74
CA LYS A 336 -28.32 25.75 36.89
C LYS A 336 -27.06 26.54 36.52
N ALA A 337 -26.42 26.22 35.40
CA ALA A 337 -25.23 26.90 34.91
C ALA A 337 -25.51 28.35 34.44
N ILE A 338 -26.74 28.71 34.09
CA ILE A 338 -27.10 30.06 33.61
C ILE A 338 -27.26 31.04 34.79
N PRO A 339 -26.45 32.11 34.89
CA PRO A 339 -26.63 33.11 35.93
C PRO A 339 -27.97 33.84 35.81
N ALA A 340 -28.58 34.16 36.96
CA ALA A 340 -29.93 34.73 37.02
C ALA A 340 -30.09 36.11 36.35
N SER A 341 -29.00 36.88 36.19
CA SER A 341 -29.02 38.19 35.53
C SER A 341 -29.05 38.13 34.00
N THR A 342 -28.89 36.93 33.41
CA THR A 342 -28.76 36.75 31.97
C THR A 342 -30.03 37.17 31.25
N ARG A 343 -29.92 38.11 30.30
CA ARG A 343 -31.03 38.58 29.46
C ARG A 343 -30.96 38.05 28.04
N THR A 344 -29.76 37.74 27.56
CA THR A 344 -29.55 37.19 26.22
C THR A 344 -28.66 35.96 26.28
N ILE A 345 -29.07 34.89 25.62
CA ILE A 345 -28.31 33.65 25.47
C ILE A 345 -28.00 33.52 23.98
N ALA A 346 -26.74 33.67 23.60
CA ALA A 346 -26.29 33.36 22.24
C ALA A 346 -25.73 31.95 22.21
N VAL A 347 -26.10 31.19 21.18
CA VAL A 347 -25.58 29.85 20.94
C VAL A 347 -24.63 29.93 19.77
N LEU A 348 -23.37 29.52 19.97
CA LEU A 348 -22.42 29.35 18.89
C LEU A 348 -22.70 28.00 18.23
N GLY A 349 -23.52 28.04 17.17
CA GLY A 349 -24.09 26.86 16.54
C GLY A 349 -23.38 26.49 15.24
N GLN A 350 -22.70 25.34 15.21
CA GLN A 350 -22.14 24.87 13.95
C GLN A 350 -23.26 24.34 13.04
N VAL A 351 -23.21 24.70 11.76
CA VAL A 351 -24.09 24.18 10.70
C VAL A 351 -23.27 23.65 9.54
N ARG A 352 -23.86 22.80 8.70
CA ARG A 352 -23.14 22.01 7.69
C ARG A 352 -22.17 22.79 6.79
N ASP A 353 -22.56 23.97 6.32
CA ASP A 353 -21.79 24.75 5.36
C ASP A 353 -22.15 26.25 5.41
N HIS A 354 -21.45 27.07 4.62
CA HIS A 354 -21.70 28.50 4.54
C HIS A 354 -23.10 28.86 4.01
N VAL A 355 -23.70 28.01 3.17
CA VAL A 355 -25.05 28.25 2.65
C VAL A 355 -26.07 28.13 3.78
N ALA A 356 -25.90 27.13 4.66
CA ALA A 356 -26.71 26.95 5.85
C ALA A 356 -26.56 28.09 6.89
N VAL A 357 -25.41 28.78 6.91
CA VAL A 357 -25.23 29.97 7.76
C VAL A 357 -26.15 31.10 7.31
N GLU A 358 -26.26 31.36 6.01
CA GLU A 358 -27.11 32.41 5.45
C GLU A 358 -28.61 32.05 5.43
N ASP A 359 -28.94 30.76 5.37
CA ASP A 359 -30.34 30.31 5.34
C ASP A 359 -31.06 30.50 6.67
N THR A 360 -32.02 31.42 6.72
CA THR A 360 -32.85 31.68 7.91
C THR A 360 -33.69 30.50 8.38
N ALA A 361 -34.00 29.51 7.53
CA ALA A 361 -34.77 28.33 7.92
C ALA A 361 -33.92 27.28 8.64
N THR A 362 -32.61 27.30 8.42
CA THR A 362 -31.69 26.35 9.05
C THR A 362 -31.28 26.83 10.43
N GLN A 363 -31.46 25.95 11.42
CA GLN A 363 -31.07 26.13 12.83
C GLN A 363 -29.97 25.13 13.20
N SER A 364 -29.07 25.54 14.11
CA SER A 364 -28.07 24.64 14.69
C SER A 364 -28.71 23.68 15.72
N ALA A 365 -28.17 22.46 15.85
CA ALA A 365 -28.72 21.45 16.76
C ALA A 365 -28.68 21.92 18.23
N LEU A 366 -27.54 22.48 18.66
CA LEU A 366 -27.37 23.03 20.01
C LEU A 366 -28.35 24.17 20.30
N TYR A 367 -28.65 25.03 19.31
CA TYR A 367 -29.64 26.09 19.48
C TYR A 367 -31.04 25.53 19.75
N GLY A 368 -31.44 24.46 19.04
CA GLY A 368 -32.72 23.79 19.25
C GLY A 368 -32.92 23.33 20.70
N ASP A 369 -31.90 22.69 21.27
CA ASP A 369 -31.95 22.22 22.67
C ASP A 369 -31.97 23.37 23.67
N VAL A 370 -31.09 24.36 23.49
CA VAL A 370 -30.99 25.51 24.39
C VAL A 370 -32.29 26.32 24.37
N LEU A 371 -32.85 26.57 23.19
CA LEU A 371 -34.13 27.27 23.04
C LEU A 371 -35.23 26.50 23.76
N THR A 372 -35.29 25.17 23.59
CA THR A 372 -36.30 24.31 24.23
C THR A 372 -36.16 24.36 25.75
N ALA A 373 -34.96 24.12 26.29
CA ALA A 373 -34.71 24.11 27.72
C ALA A 373 -35.03 25.45 28.40
N VAL A 374 -34.72 26.57 27.75
CA VAL A 374 -35.01 27.92 28.27
C VAL A 374 -36.51 28.23 28.18
N THR A 375 -37.15 27.96 27.05
CA THR A 375 -38.56 28.31 26.79
C THR A 375 -39.53 27.55 27.71
N PHE A 376 -39.22 26.28 28.03
CA PHE A 376 -40.06 25.48 28.93
C PHE A 376 -39.67 25.62 30.41
N SER A 377 -38.69 26.48 30.74
CA SER A 377 -38.27 26.69 32.13
C SER A 377 -39.15 27.70 32.85
N ASN A 378 -39.49 27.42 34.11
CA ASN A 378 -40.17 28.37 35.00
C ASN A 378 -39.17 29.16 35.88
N ARG A 379 -37.90 29.20 35.49
CA ARG A 379 -36.81 29.74 36.32
C ARG A 379 -36.67 31.26 36.23
N PHE A 380 -36.94 31.83 35.07
CA PHE A 380 -36.66 33.24 34.78
C PHE A 380 -37.89 34.11 35.00
N ASP A 381 -37.74 35.23 35.71
CA ASP A 381 -38.83 36.21 35.87
C ASP A 381 -39.18 36.89 34.54
N GLU A 382 -38.17 37.16 33.71
CA GLU A 382 -38.29 37.58 32.31
C GLU A 382 -37.52 36.58 31.44
N GLU A 383 -38.18 35.98 30.46
CA GLU A 383 -37.56 34.99 29.58
C GLU A 383 -36.38 35.61 28.80
N PRO A 384 -35.16 35.04 28.91
CA PRO A 384 -34.01 35.56 28.18
C PRO A 384 -34.16 35.28 26.68
N ARG A 385 -33.73 36.24 25.86
CA ARG A 385 -33.73 36.09 24.40
C ARG A 385 -32.67 35.07 23.98
N VAL A 386 -33.06 34.01 23.27
CA VAL A 386 -32.13 33.01 22.72
C VAL A 386 -31.81 33.32 21.25
N LEU A 387 -30.53 33.38 20.90
CA LEU A 387 -30.01 33.71 19.56
C LEU A 387 -29.15 32.58 19.00
N ASP A 388 -29.29 32.25 17.72
CA ASP A 388 -28.44 31.30 17.01
C ASP A 388 -27.35 32.05 16.21
N ILE A 389 -26.09 31.96 16.67
CA ILE A 389 -24.92 32.48 15.95
C ILE A 389 -24.33 31.32 15.15
N LYS A 390 -24.75 31.22 13.89
CA LYS A 390 -24.33 30.13 13.00
C LYS A 390 -22.93 30.34 12.45
N TYR A 391 -22.16 29.26 12.38
CA TYR A 391 -20.88 29.23 11.66
C TYR A 391 -20.71 27.89 10.93
N ALA A 392 -19.92 27.89 9.87
CA ALA A 392 -19.59 26.69 9.10
C ALA A 392 -18.28 26.06 9.61
N PRO A 393 -18.08 24.73 9.51
CA PRO A 393 -16.83 24.06 9.84
C PRO A 393 -15.59 24.65 9.15
N ALA A 394 -15.76 25.19 7.94
CA ALA A 394 -14.70 25.84 7.16
C ALA A 394 -14.25 27.20 7.71
N GLN A 395 -15.03 27.80 8.62
CA GLN A 395 -14.70 29.09 9.20
C GLN A 395 -13.73 28.93 10.37
N SER A 396 -12.49 29.39 10.20
CA SER A 396 -11.50 29.41 11.28
C SER A 396 -11.95 30.35 12.41
N LEU A 397 -12.05 29.80 13.62
CA LEU A 397 -12.43 30.57 14.80
C LEU A 397 -11.17 31.13 15.49
N THR A 398 -10.96 32.43 15.36
CA THR A 398 -9.90 33.16 16.08
C THR A 398 -10.51 34.07 17.15
N PRO A 399 -9.76 34.48 18.19
CA PRO A 399 -10.27 35.43 19.17
C PRO A 399 -10.82 36.72 18.56
N GLN A 400 -10.09 37.31 17.60
CA GLN A 400 -10.56 38.50 16.89
C GLN A 400 -11.77 38.20 16.01
N GLY A 401 -11.80 37.05 15.32
CA GLY A 401 -12.94 36.61 14.52
C GLY A 401 -14.21 36.45 15.35
N LEU A 402 -14.09 35.90 16.56
CA LEU A 402 -15.19 35.77 17.51
C LEU A 402 -15.67 37.16 17.98
N VAL A 403 -14.77 38.08 18.33
CA VAL A 403 -15.16 39.46 18.69
C VAL A 403 -15.88 40.15 17.55
N ASN A 404 -15.38 40.04 16.32
CA ASN A 404 -16.03 40.62 15.15
C ASN A 404 -17.44 40.03 14.95
N THR A 405 -17.61 38.74 15.18
CA THR A 405 -18.91 38.06 15.09
C THR A 405 -19.86 38.53 16.18
N LEU A 406 -19.40 38.57 17.43
CA LEU A 406 -20.20 39.07 18.57
C LEU A 406 -20.55 40.54 18.38
N HIS A 407 -19.64 41.38 17.87
CA HIS A 407 -19.90 42.80 17.62
C HIS A 407 -20.97 42.99 16.54
N LYS A 408 -20.98 42.18 15.47
CA LYS A 408 -22.03 42.21 14.46
C LYS A 408 -23.40 41.81 15.00
N VAL A 409 -23.44 40.91 15.99
CA VAL A 409 -24.69 40.38 16.56
C VAL A 409 -25.22 41.28 17.69
N PHE A 410 -24.34 41.87 18.51
CA PHE A 410 -24.68 42.60 19.72
C PHE A 410 -24.39 44.12 19.68
N GLY A 411 -23.60 44.60 18.72
CA GLY A 411 -23.11 45.98 18.62
C GLY A 411 -23.79 46.82 17.51
N ASN A 412 -23.38 48.10 17.40
CA ASN A 412 -23.77 49.02 16.32
C ASN A 412 -22.83 48.87 15.09
N GLU A 413 -23.14 49.51 13.95
CA GLU A 413 -22.39 49.43 12.67
C GLU A 413 -20.91 49.90 12.69
N ASP A 414 -20.37 50.30 13.85
CA ASP A 414 -18.96 50.70 13.98
C ASP A 414 -17.99 49.50 13.91
N GLU A 415 -16.72 49.74 13.59
CA GLU A 415 -15.69 48.68 13.57
C GLU A 415 -15.42 48.13 14.98
N ALA A 416 -15.35 46.80 15.09
CA ALA A 416 -15.04 46.12 16.35
C ALA A 416 -13.62 46.50 16.83
N LYS A 417 -13.46 46.67 18.15
CA LYS A 417 -12.15 46.94 18.74
C LYS A 417 -11.17 45.79 18.44
N ILE A 418 -9.96 46.15 18.02
CA ILE A 418 -8.84 45.22 17.91
C ILE A 418 -8.45 44.76 19.30
N LEU A 419 -8.47 43.45 19.53
CA LEU A 419 -8.00 42.85 20.77
C LEU A 419 -6.47 42.89 20.83
N PRO A 420 -5.88 43.27 21.98
CA PRO A 420 -4.46 43.01 22.20
C PRO A 420 -4.21 41.49 22.21
N SER A 421 -2.98 41.08 21.93
CA SER A 421 -2.58 39.68 21.99
C SER A 421 -2.97 39.05 23.33
N LEU A 422 -3.78 38.00 23.25
CA LEU A 422 -4.23 37.23 24.41
C LEU A 422 -3.15 36.25 24.89
N VAL A 423 -2.09 36.09 24.10
CA VAL A 423 -1.00 35.13 24.33
C VAL A 423 0.22 35.88 24.83
N HIS A 424 0.64 35.60 26.05
CA HIS A 424 1.92 36.06 26.60
C HIS A 424 2.93 34.91 26.58
N ALA A 425 3.46 34.63 25.39
CA ALA A 425 4.43 33.57 25.12
C ALA A 425 5.41 34.04 24.05
N GLU A 426 6.59 33.43 24.00
CA GLU A 426 7.44 33.53 22.82
C GLU A 426 6.80 32.70 21.70
N GLN A 427 6.69 33.27 20.51
CA GLN A 427 6.00 32.66 19.38
C GLN A 427 6.92 32.56 18.16
N TYR A 428 6.99 31.38 17.56
CA TYR A 428 7.86 31.09 16.44
C TYR A 428 7.07 30.42 15.32
N THR A 429 7.36 30.80 14.08
CA THR A 429 6.76 30.18 12.88
C THR A 429 7.85 29.64 11.96
N PHE A 430 7.64 28.45 11.43
CA PHE A 430 8.57 27.79 10.51
C PHE A 430 7.82 27.44 9.23
N TRP A 431 8.36 27.88 8.10
CA TRP A 431 7.78 27.69 6.77
C TRP A 431 8.79 26.94 5.92
N ASP A 432 8.41 25.77 5.41
CA ASP A 432 9.29 24.98 4.56
C ASP A 432 8.49 24.21 3.49
N VAL A 433 9.19 23.76 2.45
CA VAL A 433 8.63 22.81 1.49
C VAL A 433 8.65 21.41 2.10
N ASP A 434 7.65 20.61 1.77
CA ASP A 434 7.41 19.32 2.42
C ASP A 434 8.50 18.26 2.20
N ASN A 435 9.30 18.41 1.14
CA ASN A 435 10.45 17.58 0.80
C ASN A 435 11.78 18.16 1.28
N SER A 436 11.76 19.24 2.07
CA SER A 436 12.95 19.80 2.68
C SER A 436 13.51 18.86 3.74
N VAL A 437 14.82 18.70 3.76
CA VAL A 437 15.53 17.96 4.81
C VAL A 437 15.32 18.58 6.20
N ALA A 438 15.04 19.89 6.25
CA ALA A 438 14.82 20.64 7.48
C ALA A 438 13.35 20.70 7.90
N VAL A 439 12.43 20.03 7.19
CA VAL A 439 10.98 20.09 7.49
C VAL A 439 10.65 19.65 8.92
N ASN A 440 11.42 18.72 9.49
CA ASN A 440 11.24 18.21 10.86
C ASN A 440 12.00 19.02 11.93
N SER A 441 12.81 20.00 11.54
CA SER A 441 13.57 20.85 12.48
C SER A 441 12.71 21.56 13.54
N PRO A 442 11.49 22.05 13.24
CA PRO A 442 10.63 22.66 14.25
C PRO A 442 10.23 21.71 15.39
N ALA A 443 9.99 20.42 15.08
CA ALA A 443 9.68 19.41 16.08
C ALA A 443 10.90 19.14 16.99
N VAL A 444 12.10 19.09 16.41
CA VAL A 444 13.36 18.94 17.15
C VAL A 444 13.62 20.15 18.04
N ILE A 445 13.42 21.37 17.52
CA ILE A 445 13.54 22.62 18.28
C ILE A 445 12.53 22.63 19.43
N GLY A 446 11.28 22.25 19.17
CA GLY A 446 10.25 22.11 20.20
C GLY A 446 10.67 21.15 21.30
N HIS A 447 11.24 20.00 20.93
CA HIS A 447 11.78 19.02 21.86
C HIS A 447 12.94 19.59 22.69
N ILE A 448 13.88 20.33 22.08
CA ILE A 448 14.99 20.99 22.78
C ILE A 448 14.46 22.01 23.81
N LEU A 449 13.52 22.87 23.41
CA LEU A 449 12.91 23.86 24.29
C LEU A 449 12.13 23.20 25.44
N SER A 450 11.54 22.02 25.19
CA SER A 450 10.73 21.28 26.16
C SER A 450 11.53 20.79 27.37
N ARG A 451 12.85 20.63 27.22
CA ARG A 451 13.78 20.21 28.29
C ARG A 451 14.03 21.29 29.32
N GLN A 452 13.78 22.55 28.98
CA GLN A 452 13.90 23.64 29.94
C GLN A 452 12.72 23.55 30.92
N SER A 453 13.00 23.23 32.18
CA SER A 453 11.96 22.97 33.20
C SER A 453 11.02 24.15 33.46
N THR A 454 11.44 25.37 33.11
CA THR A 454 10.68 26.62 33.26
C THR A 454 9.67 26.88 32.14
N ASN A 455 9.74 26.14 31.04
CA ASN A 455 8.96 26.41 29.82
C ASN A 455 7.94 25.30 29.56
N ASN A 456 6.74 25.72 29.14
CA ASN A 456 5.75 24.89 28.50
C ASN A 456 5.82 25.16 27.00
N VAL A 457 6.08 24.11 26.23
CA VAL A 457 6.22 24.19 24.77
C VAL A 457 4.98 23.63 24.09
N TYR A 458 4.55 24.31 23.04
CA TYR A 458 3.43 23.92 22.20
C TYR A 458 3.95 23.81 20.77
N VAL A 459 3.67 22.70 20.09
CA VAL A 459 4.09 22.48 18.69
C VAL A 459 2.92 21.97 17.88
N HIS A 460 2.64 22.62 16.74
CA HIS A 460 1.61 22.19 15.81
C HIS A 460 2.04 22.43 14.36
N ALA A 461 1.86 21.43 13.50
CA ALA A 461 2.18 21.49 12.08
C ALA A 461 0.91 21.49 11.22
N THR A 462 0.89 22.34 10.20
CA THR A 462 -0.18 22.52 9.23
C THR A 462 0.37 22.25 7.83
N TYR A 463 -0.29 21.39 7.07
CA TYR A 463 0.15 20.94 5.75
C TYR A 463 -0.79 21.44 4.65
N ASP A 464 -0.19 21.98 3.58
CA ASP A 464 -0.85 22.31 2.32
C ASP A 464 -0.13 21.60 1.16
N ASN A 465 -0.73 20.51 0.69
CA ASN A 465 -0.19 19.67 -0.38
C ASN A 465 -0.47 20.21 -1.80
N LEU A 466 -1.31 21.23 -1.94
CA LEU A 466 -1.70 21.78 -3.25
C LEU A 466 -0.73 22.86 -3.72
N THR A 467 -0.21 23.66 -2.79
CA THR A 467 0.70 24.77 -3.12
C THR A 467 2.13 24.26 -3.32
N GLN A 468 2.77 24.57 -4.47
CA GLN A 468 4.18 24.25 -4.79
C GLN A 468 4.57 22.76 -4.64
N GLY A 469 3.59 21.84 -4.71
CA GLY A 469 3.80 20.42 -4.48
C GLY A 469 4.07 20.06 -3.01
N GLY A 470 3.60 20.89 -2.07
CA GLY A 470 3.64 20.66 -0.63
C GLY A 470 4.40 21.74 0.15
N ILE A 471 3.69 22.50 0.97
CA ILE A 471 4.22 23.44 1.96
C ILE A 471 3.78 23.01 3.36
N VAL A 472 4.69 23.14 4.32
CA VAL A 472 4.42 22.88 5.73
C VAL A 472 4.70 24.15 6.54
N ARG A 473 3.73 24.52 7.38
CA ARG A 473 3.89 25.54 8.42
C ARG A 473 3.92 24.85 9.77
N THR A 474 4.93 25.11 10.60
CA THR A 474 4.93 24.66 11.99
C THR A 474 4.99 25.85 12.94
N ASP A 475 4.03 25.91 13.86
CA ASP A 475 3.97 26.91 14.91
C ASP A 475 4.55 26.34 16.20
N VAL A 476 5.44 27.08 16.86
CA VAL A 476 6.00 26.74 18.17
C VAL A 476 5.75 27.89 19.14
N ARG A 477 5.17 27.60 20.31
CA ARG A 477 5.04 28.56 21.40
C ARG A 477 5.81 28.08 22.62
N ALA A 478 6.51 29.00 23.30
CA ALA A 478 7.14 28.74 24.58
C ALA A 478 6.63 29.73 25.63
N SER A 479 6.03 29.23 26.71
CA SER A 479 5.50 30.07 27.79
C SER A 479 5.87 29.54 29.17
N LYS A 480 6.02 30.45 30.14
CA LYS A 480 6.23 30.11 31.56
C LYS A 480 4.96 29.64 32.26
N LYS A 481 3.79 29.87 31.64
CA LYS A 481 2.47 29.45 32.14
C LYS A 481 1.84 28.46 31.16
N THR A 482 0.82 27.75 31.63
CA THR A 482 -0.04 26.98 30.73
C THR A 482 -0.81 27.94 29.82
N LEU A 483 -1.01 27.53 28.58
CA LEU A 483 -1.61 28.32 27.51
C LEU A 483 -2.61 27.45 26.77
N GLU A 484 -3.75 28.04 26.40
CA GLU A 484 -4.78 27.38 25.57
C GLU A 484 -4.99 28.18 24.29
N ALA A 485 -4.06 28.13 23.35
CA ALA A 485 -4.16 28.92 22.12
C ALA A 485 -4.34 28.02 20.89
N PRO A 486 -5.52 27.38 20.70
CA PRO A 486 -5.75 26.43 19.61
C PRO A 486 -6.04 27.14 18.28
N TYR A 487 -5.21 28.12 17.94
CA TYR A 487 -5.24 28.89 16.70
C TYR A 487 -3.80 29.22 16.28
N ASP A 488 -3.62 29.63 15.03
CA ASP A 488 -2.30 29.90 14.46
C ASP A 488 -1.60 31.09 15.11
N VAL A 489 -0.27 31.13 15.01
CA VAL A 489 0.53 32.28 15.43
C VAL A 489 0.31 33.44 14.45
N HIS A 490 -0.17 34.58 14.95
CA HIS A 490 -0.35 35.81 14.16
C HIS A 490 0.71 36.89 14.45
N GLU A 491 1.45 36.75 15.55
CA GLU A 491 2.47 37.70 15.99
C GLU A 491 3.75 36.95 16.40
N ALA A 492 4.45 36.39 15.42
CA ALA A 492 5.70 35.65 15.64
C ALA A 492 6.85 36.59 16.01
N ASP A 493 7.62 36.24 17.05
CA ASP A 493 8.88 36.90 17.41
C ASP A 493 9.99 36.55 16.42
N VAL A 494 10.00 35.29 15.95
CA VAL A 494 10.93 34.78 14.95
C VAL A 494 10.19 33.94 13.92
N ALA A 495 10.34 34.26 12.64
CA ALA A 495 9.89 33.41 11.53
C ALA A 495 11.09 32.84 10.77
N VAL A 496 11.05 31.54 10.46
CA VAL A 496 12.05 30.84 9.65
C VAL A 496 11.43 30.45 8.33
N VAL A 497 12.10 30.76 7.23
CA VAL A 497 11.69 30.39 5.87
C VAL A 497 12.79 29.55 5.25
N GLY A 498 12.53 28.26 5.09
CA GLY A 498 13.47 27.25 4.58
C GLY A 498 13.71 27.32 3.07
N ASP A 499 12.78 27.92 2.31
CA ASP A 499 12.87 28.07 0.86
C ASP A 499 12.25 29.40 0.40
N ASP A 500 12.96 30.16 -0.45
CA ASP A 500 12.52 31.48 -0.92
C ASP A 500 11.32 31.44 -1.87
N ARG A 501 11.02 30.27 -2.47
CA ARG A 501 9.84 30.11 -3.33
C ARG A 501 8.53 30.30 -2.56
N ILE A 502 8.51 30.03 -1.26
CA ILE A 502 7.33 30.20 -0.39
C ILE A 502 6.86 31.66 -0.39
N LEU A 503 7.80 32.61 -0.43
CA LEU A 503 7.51 34.05 -0.40
C LEU A 503 6.76 34.57 -1.63
N LYS A 504 6.59 33.74 -2.68
CA LYS A 504 5.81 34.08 -3.87
C LYS A 504 4.33 33.78 -3.71
N GLU A 505 3.99 32.81 -2.85
CA GLU A 505 2.62 32.28 -2.68
C GLU A 505 2.02 32.67 -1.33
N VAL A 506 2.84 32.95 -0.31
CA VAL A 506 2.39 33.21 1.07
C VAL A 506 3.01 34.50 1.61
N ASP A 507 2.19 35.31 2.28
CA ASP A 507 2.66 36.47 3.04
C ASP A 507 3.12 36.06 4.44
N VAL A 508 4.36 35.59 4.53
CA VAL A 508 4.96 35.18 5.80
C VAL A 508 5.06 36.35 6.79
N LEU A 509 5.36 37.56 6.31
CA LEU A 509 5.59 38.73 7.16
C LEU A 509 4.30 39.22 7.83
N GLU A 510 3.15 38.89 7.27
CA GLU A 510 1.88 39.21 7.91
C GLU A 510 1.73 38.50 9.27
N SER A 511 2.27 37.29 9.41
CA SER A 511 2.29 36.52 10.67
C SER A 511 3.37 36.92 11.68
N VAL A 512 4.22 37.90 11.35
CA VAL A 512 5.37 38.34 12.17
C VAL A 512 5.02 39.63 12.92
N ALA A 513 5.40 39.68 14.21
CA ALA A 513 5.21 40.86 15.04
C ALA A 513 6.04 42.05 14.52
N PRO A 514 5.58 43.31 14.69
CA PRO A 514 6.40 44.49 14.43
C PRO A 514 7.72 44.45 15.21
N GLY A 515 8.86 44.69 14.55
CA GLY A 515 10.21 44.55 15.11
C GLY A 515 10.72 43.11 15.17
N GLY A 516 9.94 42.14 14.67
CA GLY A 516 10.25 40.71 14.69
C GLY A 516 11.44 40.33 13.81
N LYS A 517 11.92 39.10 13.98
CA LYS A 517 13.12 38.57 13.35
C LYS A 517 12.75 37.56 12.27
N VAL A 518 13.39 37.63 11.10
CA VAL A 518 13.15 36.66 10.00
C VAL A 518 14.45 36.01 9.58
N ILE A 519 14.50 34.68 9.63
CA ILE A 519 15.62 33.88 9.12
C ILE A 519 15.20 33.29 7.78
N LEU A 520 15.85 33.73 6.70
CA LEU A 520 15.59 33.24 5.35
C LEU A 520 16.79 32.42 4.86
N LYS A 521 16.57 31.14 4.57
CA LYS A 521 17.58 30.27 3.97
C LYS A 521 17.72 30.62 2.49
N LEU A 522 18.87 31.19 2.11
CA LEU A 522 19.20 31.51 0.72
C LEU A 522 20.56 30.91 0.38
N PRO A 523 20.63 29.79 -0.35
CA PRO A 523 21.90 29.28 -0.85
C PRO A 523 22.47 30.19 -1.95
N ASN A 524 23.79 30.18 -2.07
CA ASN A 524 24.65 30.94 -3.00
C ASN A 524 24.44 32.45 -2.91
N PHE A 525 24.34 32.96 -1.68
CA PHE A 525 23.94 34.34 -1.45
C PHE A 525 25.10 35.33 -1.59
N LYS A 526 24.81 36.49 -2.20
CA LYS A 526 25.67 37.69 -2.19
C LYS A 526 24.86 38.90 -1.76
N ALA A 527 25.41 39.72 -0.86
CA ALA A 527 24.71 40.86 -0.27
C ALA A 527 24.13 41.83 -1.32
N ASP A 528 24.84 42.04 -2.44
CA ASP A 528 24.44 42.96 -3.51
C ASP A 528 23.26 42.46 -4.37
N GLU A 529 22.85 41.18 -4.25
CA GLU A 529 21.77 40.56 -5.03
C GLU A 529 20.47 40.35 -4.25
N THR A 530 20.47 40.65 -2.94
CA THR A 530 19.31 40.48 -2.03
C THR A 530 18.04 41.12 -2.58
N GLU A 531 18.18 42.34 -3.11
CA GLU A 531 17.05 43.12 -3.61
C GLU A 531 16.40 42.51 -4.87
N LYS A 532 17.16 41.74 -5.66
CA LYS A 532 16.65 41.07 -6.87
C LYS A 532 15.94 39.76 -6.55
N ARG A 533 16.28 39.10 -5.44
CA ARG A 533 15.69 37.81 -5.04
C ARG A 533 14.39 37.98 -4.23
N LEU A 534 14.23 39.11 -3.54
CA LEU A 534 13.04 39.40 -2.73
C LEU A 534 11.98 40.18 -3.52
N SER A 535 10.72 39.78 -3.37
CA SER A 535 9.59 40.47 -4.00
C SER A 535 9.45 41.92 -3.48
N VAL A 536 8.89 42.81 -4.30
CA VAL A 536 8.61 44.20 -3.88
C VAL A 536 7.67 44.22 -2.67
N ALA A 537 6.65 43.34 -2.66
CA ALA A 537 5.71 43.19 -1.57
C ALA A 537 6.39 42.81 -0.25
N PHE A 538 7.29 41.82 -0.27
CA PHE A 538 8.04 41.40 0.90
C PHE A 538 8.95 42.52 1.42
N ARG A 539 9.67 43.22 0.52
CA ARG A 539 10.55 44.33 0.88
C ARG A 539 9.79 45.47 1.57
N LYS A 540 8.63 45.84 1.02
CA LYS A 540 7.75 46.86 1.60
C LYS A 540 7.27 46.44 3.00
N ALA A 541 6.72 45.24 3.14
CA ALA A 541 6.22 44.75 4.42
C ALA A 541 7.33 44.62 5.47
N ALA A 542 8.54 44.21 5.06
CA ALA A 542 9.70 44.12 5.95
C ALA A 542 10.10 45.49 6.51
N GLN A 543 10.02 46.55 5.69
CA GLN A 543 10.31 47.91 6.13
C GLN A 543 9.19 48.49 7.00
N GLU A 544 7.93 48.29 6.61
CA GLU A 544 6.76 48.81 7.35
C GLU A 544 6.66 48.21 8.75
N LYS A 545 7.02 46.93 8.92
CA LYS A 545 7.05 46.23 10.21
C LYS A 545 8.39 46.31 10.94
N ASP A 546 9.38 47.07 10.45
CA ASP A 546 10.74 47.17 11.05
C ASP A 546 11.40 45.80 11.29
N ILE A 547 11.33 44.90 10.31
CA ILE A 547 11.77 43.51 10.43
C ILE A 547 13.30 43.40 10.45
N GLN A 548 13.81 42.58 11.38
CA GLN A 548 15.22 42.20 11.43
C GLN A 548 15.48 40.98 10.52
N LEU A 549 15.88 41.23 9.28
CA LEU A 549 16.16 40.19 8.29
C LEU A 549 17.56 39.58 8.46
N MET A 550 17.63 38.25 8.57
CA MET A 550 18.86 37.46 8.61
C MET A 550 18.83 36.42 7.51
N ILE A 551 19.92 36.34 6.74
CA ILE A 551 20.10 35.37 5.67
C ILE A 551 21.00 34.25 6.17
N LEU A 552 20.53 33.01 6.00
CA LEU A 552 21.31 31.80 6.27
C LEU A 552 21.79 31.21 4.93
N ASP A 553 23.09 31.28 4.68
CA ASP A 553 23.72 30.66 3.49
C ASP A 553 24.38 29.32 3.86
N THR A 554 23.67 28.23 3.58
CA THR A 554 24.17 26.86 3.81
C THR A 554 25.19 26.40 2.76
N SER A 555 25.40 27.18 1.70
CA SER A 555 26.35 26.85 0.60
C SER A 555 27.73 27.47 0.78
N PHE A 556 27.95 28.21 1.87
CA PHE A 556 29.24 28.85 2.19
C PHE A 556 30.43 27.88 2.12
N SER A 557 30.21 26.59 2.40
CA SER A 557 31.18 25.51 2.17
C SER A 557 30.49 24.26 1.61
N PRO A 558 31.13 23.50 0.67
CA PRO A 558 30.61 22.21 0.21
C PRO A 558 30.42 21.19 1.34
N ALA A 559 31.12 21.35 2.46
CA ALA A 559 30.95 20.53 3.64
C ALA A 559 29.62 20.79 4.37
N PHE A 560 28.98 21.93 4.17
CA PHE A 560 27.72 22.30 4.84
C PHE A 560 26.50 22.25 3.93
N ALA A 561 26.74 22.10 2.62
CA ALA A 561 25.70 21.93 1.61
C ALA A 561 25.09 20.51 1.60
N LYS A 562 25.64 19.55 2.37
CA LYS A 562 25.07 18.21 2.52
C LYS A 562 23.86 18.21 3.45
N ASP A 563 22.90 17.35 3.15
CA ASP A 563 21.57 17.30 3.75
C ASP A 563 21.56 17.32 5.30
N PRO A 564 22.31 16.47 6.04
CA PRO A 564 22.26 16.48 7.51
C PRO A 564 22.86 17.74 8.14
N GLN A 565 23.88 18.33 7.48
CA GLN A 565 24.60 19.49 7.99
C GLN A 565 23.82 20.78 7.72
N SER A 566 23.12 20.88 6.58
CA SER A 566 22.23 22.01 6.29
C SER A 566 21.07 22.10 7.28
N LYS A 567 20.50 20.95 7.69
CA LYS A 567 19.43 20.88 8.71
C LYS A 567 19.93 21.42 10.05
N LEU A 568 21.06 20.88 10.53
CA LEU A 568 21.67 21.28 11.80
C LEU A 568 22.04 22.77 11.85
N LEU A 569 22.56 23.33 10.74
CA LEU A 569 22.87 24.76 10.66
C LEU A 569 21.63 25.65 10.81
N LEU A 570 20.48 25.26 10.26
CA LEU A 570 19.23 25.98 10.40
C LEU A 570 18.73 25.96 11.85
N GLU A 571 18.78 24.80 12.50
CA GLU A 571 18.40 24.63 13.91
C GLU A 571 19.27 25.51 14.84
N LEU A 572 20.60 25.48 14.65
CA LEU A 572 21.52 26.29 15.43
C LEU A 572 21.38 27.80 15.15
N ALA A 573 21.15 28.19 13.89
CA ALA A 573 20.90 29.58 13.54
C ALA A 573 19.63 30.11 14.20
N PHE A 574 18.54 29.32 14.21
CA PHE A 574 17.33 29.65 14.94
C PHE A 574 17.60 29.85 16.43
N LEU A 575 18.27 28.90 17.09
CA LEU A 575 18.55 28.99 18.53
C LEU A 575 19.36 30.25 18.89
N LYS A 576 20.36 30.60 18.06
CA LYS A 576 21.17 31.81 18.26
C LYS A 576 20.37 33.11 18.17
N VAL A 577 19.34 33.14 17.31
CA VAL A 577 18.52 34.32 17.03
C VAL A 577 17.37 34.46 18.03
N ALA A 578 16.67 33.36 18.30
CA ALA A 578 15.53 33.31 19.19
C ALA A 578 15.95 33.38 20.66
N GLN A 579 17.04 32.68 21.02
CA GLN A 579 17.50 32.53 22.40
C GLN A 579 18.99 32.91 22.56
N PRO A 580 19.36 34.20 22.42
CA PRO A 580 20.75 34.64 22.49
C PRO A 580 21.41 34.44 23.86
N GLY A 581 20.63 34.17 24.92
CA GLY A 581 21.12 33.90 26.27
C GLY A 581 21.51 32.44 26.54
N LEU A 582 21.23 31.52 25.61
CA LEU A 582 21.65 30.12 25.71
C LEU A 582 23.16 30.02 25.46
N SER A 583 23.92 29.51 26.44
CA SER A 583 25.36 29.37 26.27
C SER A 583 25.68 28.34 25.18
N PRO A 584 26.73 28.54 24.36
CA PRO A 584 27.13 27.57 23.34
C PRO A 584 27.39 26.17 23.90
N ASP A 585 27.86 26.07 25.15
CA ASP A 585 28.10 24.80 25.84
C ASP A 585 26.79 24.12 26.27
N THR A 586 25.76 24.89 26.63
CA THR A 586 24.41 24.36 26.89
C THR A 586 23.76 23.83 25.62
N ILE A 587 23.94 24.50 24.47
CA ILE A 587 23.47 24.01 23.17
C ILE A 587 24.18 22.70 22.80
N ARG A 588 25.49 22.57 23.11
CA ARG A 588 26.27 21.35 22.93
C ARG A 588 25.80 20.19 23.80
N GLU A 589 25.61 20.41 25.10
CA GLU A 589 25.09 19.38 26.02
C GLU A 589 23.68 18.91 25.62
N LEU A 590 22.81 19.82 25.17
CA LEU A 590 21.45 19.50 24.75
C LEU A 590 21.41 18.70 23.44
N ALA A 591 22.33 18.96 22.51
CA ALA A 591 22.46 18.23 21.25
C ALA A 591 23.14 16.85 21.43
N LEU A 592 24.15 16.72 22.28
CA LEU A 592 24.84 15.44 22.52
C LEU A 592 23.93 14.36 23.14
N VAL A 593 22.90 14.75 23.88
CA VAL A 593 21.93 13.81 24.50
C VAL A 593 20.93 13.25 23.48
N GLU A 594 20.66 13.97 22.38
CA GLU A 594 19.76 13.55 21.28
C GLU A 594 20.48 12.82 20.14
N GLY A 595 21.79 12.57 20.27
CA GLY A 595 22.54 11.77 19.30
C GLY A 595 23.05 12.53 18.07
N TYR A 596 23.20 13.87 18.12
CA TYR A 596 23.85 14.59 17.02
C TYR A 596 25.32 14.13 16.85
N PRO A 597 25.80 13.94 15.60
CA PRO A 597 27.14 13.43 15.31
C PRO A 597 28.28 14.37 15.78
N PRO A 598 29.53 13.89 15.86
CA PRO A 598 30.71 14.68 16.26
C PRO A 598 31.01 15.90 15.36
N THR A 599 30.24 16.13 14.29
CA THR A 599 30.27 17.31 13.41
C THR A 599 29.55 18.54 13.98
N LEU A 600 28.96 18.45 15.19
CA LEU A 600 28.31 19.57 15.87
C LEU A 600 29.26 20.76 16.11
N GLU A 601 30.51 20.50 16.50
CA GLU A 601 31.49 21.55 16.80
C GLU A 601 31.80 22.40 15.57
N GLU A 602 32.02 21.76 14.41
CA GLU A 602 32.25 22.43 13.13
C GLU A 602 31.03 23.28 12.72
N CYS A 603 29.81 22.77 12.94
CA CYS A 603 28.59 23.50 12.60
C CYS A 603 28.37 24.72 13.52
N VAL A 604 28.61 24.59 14.83
CA VAL A 604 28.46 25.70 15.80
C VAL A 604 29.40 26.87 15.45
N GLU A 605 30.65 26.58 15.06
CA GLU A 605 31.59 27.61 14.60
C GLU A 605 31.15 28.23 13.26
N ALA A 606 30.65 27.39 12.33
CA ALA A 606 30.22 27.83 11.01
C ALA A 606 28.96 28.71 11.01
N VAL A 607 28.05 28.60 11.99
CA VAL A 607 26.83 29.45 12.08
C VAL A 607 27.19 30.94 12.07
N ALA A 608 28.29 31.34 12.71
CA ALA A 608 28.72 32.75 12.71
C ALA A 608 29.15 33.25 11.31
N GLN A 609 29.58 32.35 10.44
CA GLN A 609 30.00 32.65 9.06
C GLN A 609 28.82 32.54 8.07
N CYS A 610 27.88 31.63 8.34
CA CYS A 610 26.74 31.35 7.45
C CYS A 610 25.52 32.27 7.71
N LEU A 611 25.40 32.88 8.89
CA LEU A 611 24.27 33.75 9.25
C LEU A 611 24.65 35.23 9.15
N THR A 612 24.09 35.94 8.17
CA THR A 612 24.35 37.35 7.92
C THR A 612 23.11 38.21 8.19
N LYS A 613 23.25 39.28 8.97
CA LYS A 613 22.17 40.27 9.15
C LYS A 613 22.18 41.26 7.98
N ILE A 614 21.01 41.51 7.39
CA ILE A 614 20.82 42.49 6.30
C ILE A 614 20.16 43.75 6.85
N GLU A 615 20.69 44.92 6.53
CA GLU A 615 20.03 46.19 6.80
C GLU A 615 18.87 46.37 5.83
N VAL A 616 17.67 46.65 6.35
CA VAL A 616 16.48 46.95 5.56
C VAL A 616 16.47 48.46 5.27
N PRO A 617 16.79 48.90 4.04
CA PRO A 617 16.91 50.33 3.75
C PRO A 617 15.53 50.99 3.61
N ALA A 618 15.45 52.28 3.93
CA ALA A 618 14.21 53.06 3.82
C ALA A 618 13.65 53.10 2.38
N THR A 619 14.50 52.92 1.36
CA THR A 619 14.10 52.85 -0.05
C THR A 619 13.17 51.68 -0.36
N TRP A 620 13.14 50.63 0.46
CA TRP A 620 12.21 49.50 0.28
C TRP A 620 10.74 49.87 0.52
N ALA A 621 10.48 51.01 1.18
CA ALA A 621 9.14 51.57 1.34
C ALA A 621 8.62 52.25 0.06
N GLU A 622 9.54 52.70 -0.81
CA GLU A 622 9.23 53.49 -1.99
C GLU A 622 8.87 52.55 -3.15
N VAL A 623 7.59 52.46 -3.46
CA VAL A 623 7.09 51.67 -4.59
C VAL A 623 6.78 52.58 -5.78
N GLU A 624 7.22 52.23 -6.99
CA GLU A 624 6.87 52.95 -8.21
C GLU A 624 5.35 53.05 -8.38
N GLY A 625 4.85 54.23 -8.78
CA GLY A 625 3.42 54.51 -8.85
C GLY A 625 2.67 53.54 -9.77
N GLY A 626 1.70 52.81 -9.22
CA GLY A 626 0.85 51.85 -9.95
C GLY A 626 1.04 50.37 -9.57
N PHE A 627 1.96 50.04 -8.66
CA PHE A 627 2.11 48.67 -8.15
C PHE A 627 1.00 48.33 -7.14
N GLU A 628 0.09 47.43 -7.50
CA GLU A 628 -0.85 46.81 -6.56
C GLU A 628 -0.15 45.65 -5.85
N THR A 629 -0.14 45.67 -4.51
CA THR A 629 0.40 44.56 -3.72
C THR A 629 -0.49 43.32 -3.92
N PRO A 630 0.04 42.18 -4.39
CA PRO A 630 -0.73 40.96 -4.50
C PRO A 630 -1.23 40.54 -3.11
N ARG A 631 -2.52 40.18 -3.00
CA ARG A 631 -3.10 39.64 -1.76
C ARG A 631 -2.76 38.16 -1.66
N LEU A 632 -1.65 37.86 -0.99
CA LEU A 632 -1.25 36.50 -0.66
C LEU A 632 -1.90 36.07 0.67
N PRO A 633 -2.25 34.78 0.86
CA PRO A 633 -2.66 34.26 2.15
C PRO A 633 -1.53 34.35 3.17
N PHE A 634 -1.85 34.66 4.43
CA PHE A 634 -0.87 34.71 5.53
C PHE A 634 -0.88 33.43 6.41
N SER A 635 -1.87 32.56 6.25
CA SER A 635 -1.91 31.23 6.86
C SER A 635 -2.21 30.16 5.82
N LEU A 636 -1.85 28.91 6.13
CA LEU A 636 -2.14 27.76 5.28
C LEU A 636 -3.54 27.23 5.56
N GLN A 637 -4.26 26.88 4.51
CA GLN A 637 -5.45 26.05 4.64
C GLN A 637 -5.02 24.59 4.70
N SER A 638 -5.25 23.94 5.85
CA SER A 638 -4.90 22.52 6.01
C SER A 638 -5.72 21.69 5.04
N ASN A 639 -5.08 20.99 4.10
CA ASN A 639 -5.73 20.04 3.19
C ASN A 639 -5.20 18.61 3.31
N SER A 640 -4.21 18.41 4.18
CA SER A 640 -3.65 17.12 4.54
C SER A 640 -3.13 17.16 5.98
N PHE A 641 -2.92 15.98 6.58
CA PHE A 641 -2.22 15.81 7.84
C PHE A 641 -0.77 15.33 7.67
N VAL A 642 -0.40 14.99 6.44
CA VAL A 642 0.90 14.44 6.04
C VAL A 642 1.43 15.15 4.80
N SER A 643 2.74 15.14 4.61
CA SER A 643 3.42 15.66 3.42
C SER A 643 2.91 15.01 2.12
N PHE A 644 3.07 15.69 0.99
CA PHE A 644 2.64 15.18 -0.30
C PHE A 644 3.55 14.02 -0.74
N GLN A 645 2.98 12.83 -0.88
CA GLN A 645 3.69 11.67 -1.42
C GLN A 645 3.88 11.89 -2.93
N LYS A 646 5.09 12.29 -3.33
CA LYS A 646 5.49 12.53 -4.73
C LYS A 646 5.82 11.25 -5.49
N GLU A 647 6.12 10.18 -4.76
CA GLU A 647 6.32 8.85 -5.31
C GLU A 647 4.97 8.14 -5.24
N GLU A 648 4.40 7.81 -6.41
CA GLU A 648 3.45 6.71 -6.46
C GLU A 648 4.26 5.47 -6.06
N ASN A 649 4.14 5.08 -4.80
CA ASN A 649 4.53 3.74 -4.42
C ASN A 649 3.64 2.82 -5.24
N ASP A 650 4.16 2.32 -6.35
CA ASP A 650 3.80 1.01 -6.87
C ASP A 650 4.18 0.01 -5.77
N GLU A 651 3.39 -0.04 -4.70
CA GLU A 651 3.34 -1.20 -3.82
C GLU A 651 2.81 -2.32 -4.71
N ALA A 652 3.73 -2.96 -5.44
CA ALA A 652 3.52 -4.31 -5.89
C ALA A 652 3.01 -5.07 -4.64
N PRO A 653 1.78 -5.61 -4.64
CA PRO A 653 1.24 -6.24 -3.46
C PRO A 653 2.11 -7.45 -3.15
N GLU A 654 3.07 -7.28 -2.24
CA GLU A 654 3.91 -8.35 -1.72
C GLU A 654 3.05 -9.19 -0.78
N VAL A 655 2.23 -10.04 -1.40
CA VAL A 655 1.38 -11.01 -0.71
C VAL A 655 2.25 -12.14 -0.19
N HIS A 656 2.87 -11.94 0.97
CA HIS A 656 3.60 -12.99 1.70
C HIS A 656 2.67 -13.89 2.54
N ASN A 657 1.36 -13.62 2.60
CA ASN A 657 0.48 -14.23 3.60
C ASN A 657 -0.80 -14.88 3.02
N TRP A 658 -1.10 -16.10 3.48
CA TRP A 658 -2.22 -16.92 2.98
C TRP A 658 -3.59 -16.27 3.17
N GLN A 659 -3.74 -15.42 4.18
CA GLN A 659 -4.97 -14.67 4.44
C GLN A 659 -5.29 -13.71 3.28
N THR A 660 -4.28 -13.15 2.62
CA THR A 660 -4.49 -12.25 1.47
C THR A 660 -4.92 -13.02 0.23
N ALA A 661 -4.29 -14.18 -0.03
CA ALA A 661 -4.75 -15.10 -1.07
C ALA A 661 -6.18 -15.62 -0.79
N ALA A 662 -6.48 -15.95 0.47
CA ALA A 662 -7.82 -16.36 0.90
C ALA A 662 -8.86 -15.24 0.72
N LYS A 663 -8.51 -13.98 1.02
CA LYS A 663 -9.40 -12.82 0.76
C LYS A 663 -9.75 -12.72 -0.73
N GLY A 664 -8.78 -12.83 -1.63
CA GLY A 664 -9.04 -12.83 -3.07
C GLY A 664 -9.95 -13.98 -3.53
N LEU A 665 -9.75 -15.17 -2.96
CA LEU A 665 -10.57 -16.36 -3.28
C LEU A 665 -12.00 -16.29 -2.72
N VAL A 666 -12.19 -15.71 -1.53
CA VAL A 666 -13.48 -15.58 -0.85
C VAL A 666 -14.29 -14.41 -1.41
N PHE A 667 -13.64 -13.30 -1.75
CA PHE A 667 -14.28 -12.08 -2.24
C PHE A 667 -13.90 -11.80 -3.70
N LYS A 668 -14.24 -12.74 -4.58
CA LYS A 668 -13.78 -12.70 -5.99
C LYS A 668 -14.21 -11.44 -6.72
N GLU A 669 -15.39 -10.91 -6.42
CA GLU A 669 -15.93 -9.70 -7.01
C GLU A 669 -15.18 -8.45 -6.54
N ALA A 670 -14.75 -8.42 -5.28
CA ALA A 670 -14.04 -7.28 -4.69
C ALA A 670 -12.57 -7.19 -5.14
N TYR A 671 -11.97 -8.33 -5.48
CA TYR A 671 -10.56 -8.43 -5.90
C TYR A 671 -10.42 -8.83 -7.38
N GLU A 672 -11.50 -8.77 -8.15
CA GLU A 672 -11.57 -9.19 -9.56
C GLU A 672 -10.92 -10.56 -9.85
N THR A 673 -10.97 -11.47 -8.88
CA THR A 673 -10.22 -12.73 -8.94
C THR A 673 -10.84 -13.66 -9.97
N ARG A 674 -10.06 -14.01 -10.99
CA ARG A 674 -10.49 -14.88 -12.09
C ARG A 674 -9.75 -16.21 -12.05
N THR A 675 -10.48 -17.31 -12.11
CA THR A 675 -9.89 -18.64 -12.31
C THR A 675 -9.63 -18.85 -13.80
N ARG A 676 -8.37 -18.98 -14.19
CA ARG A 676 -7.94 -19.29 -15.56
C ARG A 676 -6.88 -20.39 -15.53
N LEU A 677 -6.85 -21.22 -16.57
CA LEU A 677 -5.83 -22.25 -16.72
C LEU A 677 -4.56 -21.60 -17.31
N ARG A 678 -3.44 -21.61 -16.58
CA ARG A 678 -2.16 -21.00 -17.00
C ARG A 678 -2.32 -19.55 -17.52
N PRO A 679 -2.80 -18.62 -16.67
CA PRO A 679 -2.97 -17.22 -17.06
C PRO A 679 -1.64 -16.53 -17.41
N ASP A 680 -0.50 -17.08 -16.95
CA ASP A 680 0.85 -16.68 -17.33
C ASP A 680 1.18 -16.76 -18.84
N LEU A 681 0.33 -17.41 -19.65
CA LEU A 681 0.57 -17.61 -21.07
C LEU A 681 -0.52 -16.94 -21.94
N PRO A 682 -0.16 -16.27 -23.04
CA PRO A 682 -1.13 -15.67 -23.97
C PRO A 682 -1.80 -16.74 -24.86
N VAL A 683 -1.20 -17.94 -24.96
CA VAL A 683 -1.72 -19.01 -25.81
C VAL A 683 -2.92 -19.65 -25.12
N LYS A 684 -3.99 -19.89 -25.89
CA LYS A 684 -5.16 -20.59 -25.36
C LYS A 684 -4.76 -22.01 -24.94
N THR A 685 -4.83 -22.28 -23.64
CA THR A 685 -4.61 -23.59 -23.05
C THR A 685 -5.95 -24.29 -22.83
N ALA A 686 -5.89 -25.62 -22.80
CA ALA A 686 -7.03 -26.46 -22.49
C ALA A 686 -6.57 -27.70 -21.72
N THR A 687 -7.48 -28.19 -20.89
CA THR A 687 -7.29 -29.42 -20.12
C THR A 687 -7.85 -30.60 -20.93
N ILE A 688 -7.02 -31.60 -21.19
CA ILE A 688 -7.38 -32.82 -21.91
C ILE A 688 -7.06 -34.04 -21.05
N ARG A 689 -7.65 -35.21 -21.36
CA ARG A 689 -7.46 -36.43 -20.56
C ARG A 689 -6.82 -37.53 -21.38
N VAL A 690 -5.91 -38.30 -20.79
CA VAL A 690 -5.35 -39.48 -21.45
C VAL A 690 -6.45 -40.51 -21.66
N LYS A 691 -6.66 -40.92 -22.90
CA LYS A 691 -7.60 -41.97 -23.30
C LYS A 691 -6.89 -43.32 -23.47
N GLU A 692 -5.73 -43.31 -24.13
CA GLU A 692 -4.89 -44.48 -24.34
C GLU A 692 -3.41 -44.08 -24.24
N ASN A 693 -2.59 -44.92 -23.62
CA ASN A 693 -1.13 -44.82 -23.67
C ASN A 693 -0.55 -46.21 -23.93
N ARG A 694 -0.09 -46.45 -25.16
CA ARG A 694 0.31 -47.77 -25.63
C ARG A 694 1.67 -47.74 -26.31
N ARG A 695 2.58 -48.60 -25.86
CA ARG A 695 3.88 -48.80 -26.53
C ARG A 695 3.68 -49.43 -27.92
N LEU A 696 4.34 -48.86 -28.92
CA LEU A 696 4.33 -49.32 -30.32
C LEU A 696 5.50 -50.27 -30.63
N THR A 697 6.56 -50.24 -29.82
CA THR A 697 7.72 -51.14 -29.96
C THR A 697 7.64 -52.31 -28.98
N PRO A 698 8.30 -53.45 -29.27
CA PRO A 698 8.40 -54.57 -28.33
C PRO A 698 9.04 -54.16 -26.99
N SER A 699 8.66 -54.83 -25.90
CA SER A 699 9.12 -54.49 -24.54
C SER A 699 10.63 -54.70 -24.34
N ASP A 700 11.20 -55.67 -25.06
CA ASP A 700 12.62 -56.03 -25.07
C ASP A 700 13.47 -55.16 -26.01
N TYR A 701 12.85 -54.23 -26.74
CA TYR A 701 13.57 -53.31 -27.62
C TYR A 701 14.08 -52.06 -26.89
N ASP A 702 15.28 -51.59 -27.26
CA ASP A 702 15.99 -50.49 -26.60
C ASP A 702 15.27 -49.14 -26.73
N ARG A 703 14.55 -48.91 -27.84
CA ARG A 703 13.78 -47.68 -28.03
C ARG A 703 12.32 -47.86 -27.66
N ASN A 704 11.86 -47.07 -26.70
CA ASN A 704 10.45 -46.98 -26.34
C ASN A 704 9.77 -45.89 -27.19
N ILE A 705 8.98 -46.32 -28.18
CA ILE A 705 8.09 -45.44 -28.95
C ILE A 705 6.66 -45.80 -28.56
N PHE A 706 5.85 -44.82 -28.24
CA PHE A 706 4.47 -45.02 -27.81
C PHE A 706 3.49 -44.11 -28.54
N HIS A 707 2.27 -44.62 -28.67
CA HIS A 707 1.08 -43.91 -29.07
C HIS A 707 0.39 -43.42 -27.80
N ILE A 708 0.05 -42.13 -27.76
CA ILE A 708 -0.79 -41.58 -26.71
C ILE A 708 -1.96 -40.84 -27.35
N GLU A 709 -3.17 -41.22 -26.95
CA GLU A 709 -4.41 -40.57 -27.37
C GLU A 709 -4.98 -39.81 -26.19
N PHE A 710 -5.43 -38.58 -26.43
CA PHE A 710 -6.14 -37.76 -25.47
C PHE A 710 -7.59 -37.56 -25.89
N ASP A 711 -8.51 -37.72 -24.95
CA ASP A 711 -9.90 -37.29 -25.06
C ASP A 711 -9.99 -35.77 -24.87
N LEU A 712 -10.61 -35.11 -25.84
CA LEU A 712 -10.84 -33.68 -25.85
C LEU A 712 -12.09 -33.27 -25.05
N GLY A 713 -13.03 -34.20 -24.80
CA GLY A 713 -14.24 -33.93 -24.03
C GLY A 713 -14.94 -32.62 -24.40
N ASP A 714 -15.17 -31.78 -23.39
CA ASP A 714 -15.75 -30.43 -23.47
C ASP A 714 -14.69 -29.31 -23.49
N SER A 715 -13.41 -29.65 -23.67
CA SER A 715 -12.29 -28.69 -23.58
C SER A 715 -12.33 -27.57 -24.62
N GLY A 716 -13.09 -27.75 -25.71
CA GLY A 716 -13.16 -26.81 -26.83
C GLY A 716 -11.83 -26.65 -27.59
N LEU A 717 -10.86 -27.54 -27.38
CA LEU A 717 -9.60 -27.57 -28.12
C LEU A 717 -9.88 -27.99 -29.57
N THR A 718 -9.51 -27.11 -30.50
CA THR A 718 -9.59 -27.38 -31.95
C THR A 718 -8.22 -27.26 -32.57
N TYR A 719 -7.93 -28.13 -33.52
CA TYR A 719 -6.65 -28.16 -34.23
C TYR A 719 -6.86 -28.50 -35.71
N LYS A 720 -6.00 -27.93 -36.54
CA LYS A 720 -5.97 -28.18 -37.98
C LYS A 720 -4.94 -29.25 -38.33
N ILE A 721 -5.11 -29.81 -39.52
CA ILE A 721 -4.19 -30.82 -40.05
C ILE A 721 -2.76 -30.28 -40.09
N GLY A 722 -1.86 -31.06 -39.48
CA GLY A 722 -0.42 -30.83 -39.40
C GLY A 722 0.04 -29.83 -38.36
N GLU A 723 -0.86 -29.31 -37.51
CA GLU A 723 -0.47 -28.54 -36.33
C GLU A 723 0.20 -29.42 -35.26
N ALA A 724 0.85 -28.77 -34.29
CA ALA A 724 1.51 -29.43 -33.18
C ALA A 724 0.76 -29.20 -31.87
N LEU A 725 0.75 -30.22 -31.00
CA LEU A 725 0.24 -30.15 -29.65
C LEU A 725 1.39 -29.78 -28.70
N GLY A 726 1.29 -28.61 -28.08
CA GLY A 726 2.18 -28.16 -27.02
C GLY A 726 1.75 -28.73 -25.67
N ILE A 727 2.52 -29.69 -25.16
CA ILE A 727 2.33 -30.31 -23.85
C ILE A 727 3.06 -29.50 -22.78
N HIS A 728 2.33 -29.09 -21.75
CA HIS A 728 2.88 -28.43 -20.56
C HIS A 728 3.22 -29.50 -19.52
N ALA A 729 4.40 -30.09 -19.64
CA ALA A 729 4.86 -31.15 -18.76
C ALA A 729 5.26 -30.60 -17.39
N GLU A 730 4.90 -31.33 -16.34
CA GLU A 730 5.25 -31.01 -14.94
C GLU A 730 6.60 -31.63 -14.59
N ASN A 731 7.34 -31.00 -13.68
CA ASN A 731 8.55 -31.60 -13.12
C ASN A 731 8.22 -32.87 -12.32
N ASP A 732 9.21 -33.76 -12.22
CA ASP A 732 9.06 -35.02 -11.52
C ASP A 732 8.95 -34.79 -10.01
N ASP A 733 7.79 -35.13 -9.44
CA ASP A 733 7.44 -34.83 -8.05
C ASP A 733 8.44 -35.39 -7.02
N GLU A 734 8.97 -36.58 -7.28
CA GLU A 734 9.99 -37.21 -6.43
C GLU A 734 11.29 -36.40 -6.40
N GLN A 735 11.77 -35.92 -7.56
CA GLN A 735 12.98 -35.08 -7.65
C GLN A 735 12.76 -33.68 -7.05
N ILE A 736 11.56 -33.11 -7.21
CA ILE A 736 11.23 -31.81 -6.59
C ILE A 736 11.17 -31.94 -5.06
N THR A 737 10.55 -33.00 -4.55
CA THR A 737 10.49 -33.25 -3.10
C THR A 737 11.89 -33.39 -2.51
N GLN A 738 12.77 -34.16 -3.17
CA GLN A 738 14.18 -34.28 -2.77
C GLN A 738 14.94 -32.94 -2.79
N PHE A 739 14.65 -32.09 -3.78
CA PHE A 739 15.25 -30.74 -3.86
C PHE A 739 14.75 -29.82 -2.76
N ILE A 740 13.44 -29.80 -2.48
CA ILE A 740 12.85 -29.00 -1.39
C ILE A 740 13.50 -29.37 -0.06
N GLU A 741 13.64 -30.67 0.22
CA GLU A 741 14.30 -31.17 1.43
C GLU A 741 15.79 -30.79 1.49
N SER A 742 16.55 -30.98 0.41
CA SER A 742 17.99 -30.69 0.40
C SER A 742 18.30 -29.20 0.44
N TYR A 743 17.45 -28.38 -0.19
CA TYR A 743 17.55 -26.92 -0.23
C TYR A 743 16.92 -26.24 0.99
N GLY A 744 16.19 -26.97 1.85
CA GLY A 744 15.65 -26.47 3.11
C GLY A 744 14.48 -25.50 2.94
N LEU A 745 13.60 -25.77 1.97
CA LEU A 745 12.43 -24.94 1.67
C LEU A 745 11.17 -25.51 2.34
N ASP A 746 10.21 -24.67 2.71
CA ASP A 746 8.87 -25.14 3.10
C ASP A 746 8.01 -25.33 1.84
N PRO A 747 7.53 -26.56 1.54
CA PRO A 747 6.72 -26.81 0.35
C PRO A 747 5.39 -26.02 0.30
N ASN A 748 4.87 -25.58 1.45
CA ASN A 748 3.59 -24.87 1.57
C ASN A 748 3.74 -23.35 1.65
N GLU A 749 4.97 -22.84 1.74
CA GLU A 749 5.22 -21.40 1.74
C GLU A 749 4.70 -20.76 0.46
N LEU A 750 3.99 -19.64 0.60
CA LEU A 750 3.43 -18.91 -0.53
C LEU A 750 4.46 -17.93 -1.07
N VAL A 751 4.67 -17.98 -2.38
CA VAL A 751 5.72 -17.25 -3.06
C VAL A 751 5.19 -16.63 -4.36
N PRO A 752 5.54 -15.37 -4.65
CA PRO A 752 5.22 -14.75 -5.93
C PRO A 752 6.14 -15.30 -7.02
N VAL A 753 5.54 -15.79 -8.09
CA VAL A 753 6.23 -16.34 -9.26
C VAL A 753 5.93 -15.43 -10.45
N PRO A 754 6.93 -14.83 -11.12
CA PRO A 754 6.71 -14.02 -12.29
C PRO A 754 6.12 -14.85 -13.43
N ALA A 755 5.15 -14.28 -14.12
CA ALA A 755 4.62 -14.85 -15.35
C ALA A 755 5.69 -14.79 -16.44
N ARG A 756 5.66 -15.78 -17.33
CA ARG A 756 6.72 -15.95 -18.34
C ARG A 756 6.78 -14.82 -19.36
N GLU A 757 5.63 -14.27 -19.75
CA GLU A 757 5.54 -13.27 -20.81
C GLU A 757 5.38 -11.84 -20.29
N ASP A 758 5.03 -11.71 -19.00
CA ASP A 758 4.91 -10.45 -18.30
C ASP A 758 5.60 -10.58 -16.94
N PRO A 759 6.88 -10.17 -16.84
CA PRO A 759 7.61 -10.19 -15.58
C PRO A 759 6.95 -9.36 -14.46
N GLU A 760 6.06 -8.42 -14.81
CA GLU A 760 5.31 -7.59 -13.86
C GLU A 760 4.06 -8.32 -13.33
N ALA A 761 3.56 -9.33 -14.03
CA ALA A 761 2.45 -10.14 -13.56
C ALA A 761 2.96 -11.26 -12.63
N LEU A 762 2.67 -11.13 -11.33
CA LEU A 762 3.04 -12.13 -10.32
C LEU A 762 1.89 -13.11 -10.05
N GLU A 763 2.17 -14.41 -10.12
CA GLU A 763 1.28 -15.47 -9.66
C GLU A 763 1.65 -15.93 -8.25
N ILE A 764 0.69 -16.00 -7.33
CA ILE A 764 0.91 -16.56 -6.00
C ILE A 764 0.74 -18.08 -6.05
N ARG A 765 1.79 -18.81 -5.70
CA ARG A 765 1.83 -20.28 -5.67
C ARG A 765 2.48 -20.76 -4.38
N THR A 766 2.27 -22.03 -4.02
CA THR A 766 3.16 -22.64 -3.03
C THR A 766 4.53 -22.91 -3.67
N VAL A 767 5.60 -22.97 -2.87
CA VAL A 767 6.93 -23.38 -3.34
C VAL A 767 6.89 -24.69 -4.13
N HIS A 768 6.15 -25.69 -3.62
CA HIS A 768 5.96 -26.96 -4.32
C HIS A 768 5.30 -26.79 -5.69
N GLN A 769 4.19 -26.05 -5.76
CA GLN A 769 3.50 -25.79 -7.03
C GLN A 769 4.38 -25.03 -8.02
N ALA A 770 5.12 -24.03 -7.56
CA ALA A 770 6.03 -23.24 -8.39
C ALA A 770 7.13 -24.11 -9.00
N LEU A 771 7.74 -24.99 -8.19
CA LEU A 771 8.78 -25.92 -8.65
C LEU A 771 8.23 -27.02 -9.56
N ILE A 772 6.96 -27.43 -9.42
CA ILE A 772 6.36 -28.45 -10.29
C ILE A 772 5.93 -27.87 -11.64
N GLN A 773 5.33 -26.67 -11.65
CA GLN A 773 4.56 -26.17 -12.80
C GLN A 773 5.16 -24.93 -13.48
N ASN A 774 5.98 -24.15 -12.79
CA ASN A 774 6.43 -22.85 -13.27
C ASN A 774 7.95 -22.79 -13.54
N VAL A 775 8.79 -23.40 -12.70
CA VAL A 775 10.25 -23.22 -12.71
C VAL A 775 10.99 -24.41 -13.35
N ASP A 776 11.86 -24.15 -14.33
CA ASP A 776 12.64 -25.19 -15.04
C ASP A 776 13.88 -25.65 -14.25
N ILE A 777 13.71 -26.00 -12.97
CA ILE A 777 14.81 -26.33 -12.05
C ILE A 777 15.57 -27.61 -12.45
N LEU A 778 14.90 -28.54 -13.14
CA LEU A 778 15.50 -29.76 -13.69
C LEU A 778 16.09 -29.55 -15.09
N GLY A 779 15.97 -28.34 -15.64
CA GLY A 779 16.43 -27.98 -16.97
C GLY A 779 17.92 -27.64 -17.05
N LYS A 780 18.33 -27.23 -18.25
CA LYS A 780 19.71 -26.86 -18.57
C LYS A 780 19.98 -25.39 -18.20
N PRO A 781 20.94 -25.10 -17.28
CA PRO A 781 21.25 -23.73 -16.88
C PRO A 781 21.94 -22.95 -18.02
N PRO A 782 21.45 -21.75 -18.39
CA PRO A 782 22.11 -20.88 -19.36
C PRO A 782 23.33 -20.20 -18.72
N LYS A 783 24.20 -19.65 -19.56
CA LYS A 783 25.41 -18.94 -19.11
C LYS A 783 25.12 -17.82 -18.09
N ARG A 784 24.05 -17.04 -18.33
CA ARG A 784 23.57 -15.96 -17.45
C ARG A 784 23.23 -16.44 -16.03
N PHE A 785 22.74 -17.67 -15.87
CA PHE A 785 22.44 -18.21 -14.53
C PHE A 785 23.69 -18.29 -13.65
N TYR A 786 24.85 -18.63 -14.21
CA TYR A 786 26.10 -18.69 -13.46
C TYR A 786 26.56 -17.30 -12.99
N GLU A 787 26.38 -16.27 -13.83
CA GLU A 787 26.69 -14.87 -13.49
C GLU A 787 25.76 -14.35 -12.38
N ASP A 788 24.46 -14.65 -12.49
CA ASP A 788 23.48 -14.21 -11.50
C ASP A 788 23.63 -14.97 -10.17
N LEU A 789 23.97 -16.27 -10.22
CA LEU A 789 24.22 -17.09 -9.03
C LEU A 789 25.48 -16.63 -8.26
N ALA A 790 26.52 -16.15 -8.96
CA ALA A 790 27.77 -15.67 -8.34
C ALA A 790 27.54 -14.54 -7.32
N LYS A 791 26.49 -13.74 -7.50
CA LYS A 791 26.11 -12.63 -6.60
C LYS A 791 25.72 -13.12 -5.20
N PHE A 792 25.25 -14.37 -5.09
CA PHE A 792 24.81 -14.99 -3.84
C PHE A 792 25.89 -15.84 -3.18
N ALA A 793 27.07 -15.99 -3.80
CA ALA A 793 28.16 -16.81 -3.28
C ALA A 793 28.88 -16.13 -2.11
N THR A 794 28.89 -16.77 -0.94
CA THR A 794 29.63 -16.28 0.23
C THR A 794 31.11 -16.70 0.23
N ASP A 795 31.49 -17.74 -0.52
CA ASP A 795 32.88 -18.16 -0.70
C ASP A 795 33.50 -17.50 -1.94
N GLU A 796 34.56 -16.72 -1.74
CA GLU A 796 35.30 -16.02 -2.80
C GLU A 796 35.89 -16.96 -3.87
N THR A 797 36.19 -18.22 -3.53
CA THR A 797 36.70 -19.20 -4.49
C THR A 797 35.60 -19.73 -5.40
N GLU A 798 34.42 -20.03 -4.84
CA GLU A 798 33.23 -20.44 -5.58
C GLU A 798 32.72 -19.29 -6.45
N LYS A 799 32.68 -18.07 -5.93
CA LYS A 799 32.31 -16.85 -6.66
C LYS A 799 33.15 -16.64 -7.91
N LYS A 800 34.48 -16.65 -7.78
CA LYS A 800 35.40 -16.51 -8.93
C LYS A 800 35.21 -17.62 -9.96
N LYS A 801 34.91 -18.85 -9.52
CA LYS A 801 34.65 -19.98 -10.42
C LYS A 801 33.32 -19.83 -11.16
N LEU A 802 32.26 -19.36 -10.48
CA LEU A 802 30.97 -19.03 -11.10
C LEU A 802 31.11 -17.88 -12.11
N ASP A 803 31.81 -16.81 -11.75
CA ASP A 803 32.10 -15.68 -12.66
C ASP A 803 32.91 -16.12 -13.89
N THR A 804 33.88 -17.03 -13.71
CA THR A 804 34.67 -17.57 -14.83
C THR A 804 33.81 -18.41 -15.78
N LEU A 805 32.91 -19.24 -15.24
CA LEU A 805 31.95 -20.04 -16.01
C LEU A 805 30.92 -19.16 -16.74
N GLY A 806 30.49 -18.08 -16.09
CA GLY A 806 29.67 -17.02 -16.67
C GLY A 806 30.42 -16.16 -17.69
N GLY A 807 31.76 -16.08 -17.62
CA GLY A 807 32.59 -15.28 -18.52
C GLY A 807 32.97 -15.97 -19.84
N SER A 808 33.72 -15.27 -20.69
CA SER A 808 34.30 -15.84 -21.93
C SER A 808 35.42 -16.86 -21.64
N ALA A 809 36.14 -16.68 -20.53
CA ALA A 809 37.26 -17.53 -20.12
C ALA A 809 36.85 -18.98 -19.78
N GLY A 810 35.62 -19.22 -19.32
CA GLY A 810 35.10 -20.55 -18.99
C GLY A 810 34.26 -21.21 -20.09
N ALA A 811 34.26 -20.69 -21.33
CA ALA A 811 33.35 -21.16 -22.39
C ALA A 811 33.49 -22.66 -22.73
N GLU A 812 34.71 -23.21 -22.71
CA GLU A 812 34.93 -24.64 -22.95
C GLU A 812 34.40 -25.50 -21.79
N ASP A 813 34.61 -25.09 -20.54
CA ASP A 813 34.10 -25.81 -19.38
C ASP A 813 32.57 -25.72 -19.30
N PHE A 814 31.98 -24.55 -19.57
CA PHE A 814 30.54 -24.40 -19.72
C PHE A 814 29.98 -25.34 -20.80
N LYS A 815 30.61 -25.40 -21.98
CA LYS A 815 30.17 -26.28 -23.07
C LYS A 815 30.24 -27.75 -22.66
N ARG A 816 31.32 -28.18 -22.01
CA ARG A 816 31.45 -29.54 -21.45
C ARG A 816 30.31 -29.84 -20.46
N ARG A 817 30.11 -28.98 -19.47
CA ARG A 817 29.07 -29.14 -18.43
C ARG A 817 27.66 -29.20 -19.02
N SER A 818 27.43 -28.47 -20.10
CA SER A 818 26.12 -28.30 -20.71
C SER A 818 25.78 -29.33 -21.79
N GLU A 819 26.75 -29.81 -22.57
CA GLU A 819 26.55 -30.73 -23.70
C GLU A 819 27.05 -32.15 -23.43
N VAL A 820 28.06 -32.32 -22.56
CA VAL A 820 28.66 -33.62 -22.23
C VAL A 820 28.14 -34.11 -20.89
N ASP A 821 28.30 -33.32 -19.83
CA ASP A 821 27.88 -33.71 -18.49
C ASP A 821 26.37 -33.55 -18.27
N MET A 822 25.73 -32.68 -19.07
CA MET A 822 24.29 -32.36 -19.02
C MET A 822 23.81 -31.98 -17.60
N PHE A 823 24.56 -31.10 -16.93
CA PHE A 823 24.20 -30.62 -15.59
C PHE A 823 22.90 -29.81 -15.61
N THR A 824 22.10 -30.03 -14.58
CA THR A 824 20.85 -29.30 -14.29
C THR A 824 21.10 -28.12 -13.35
N TYR A 825 20.11 -27.24 -13.14
CA TYR A 825 20.25 -26.18 -12.13
C TYR A 825 20.51 -26.76 -10.73
N ILE A 826 19.85 -27.87 -10.37
CA ILE A 826 20.11 -28.58 -9.11
C ILE A 826 21.56 -29.02 -9.00
N ASP A 827 22.13 -29.62 -10.05
CA ASP A 827 23.54 -30.06 -10.01
C ASP A 827 24.51 -28.89 -9.75
N ILE A 828 24.20 -27.69 -10.24
CA ILE A 828 25.01 -26.49 -10.00
C ILE A 828 24.81 -25.98 -8.58
N LEU A 829 23.58 -25.90 -8.08
CA LEU A 829 23.29 -25.50 -6.71
C LEU A 829 23.90 -26.46 -5.67
N GLU A 830 23.99 -27.75 -5.99
CA GLU A 830 24.66 -28.75 -5.16
C GLU A 830 26.20 -28.64 -5.20
N GLU A 831 26.78 -28.24 -6.33
CA GLU A 831 28.23 -28.04 -6.49
C GLU A 831 28.71 -26.76 -5.78
N PHE A 832 27.94 -25.66 -5.86
CA PHE A 832 28.29 -24.35 -5.32
C PHE A 832 27.47 -24.01 -4.07
N LYS A 833 27.78 -24.69 -2.96
CA LYS A 833 26.98 -24.64 -1.73
C LYS A 833 26.98 -23.26 -1.04
N SER A 834 27.98 -22.43 -1.31
CA SER A 834 28.04 -21.06 -0.78
C SER A 834 27.11 -20.10 -1.50
N ALA A 835 26.65 -20.44 -2.71
CA ALA A 835 25.75 -19.63 -3.52
C ALA A 835 24.30 -20.08 -3.37
N ARG A 836 23.66 -19.63 -2.29
CA ARG A 836 22.33 -20.12 -1.88
C ARG A 836 21.29 -18.98 -1.76
N PRO A 837 20.72 -18.52 -2.88
CA PRO A 837 19.63 -17.53 -2.87
C PRO A 837 18.40 -18.04 -2.10
N ASN A 838 17.58 -17.12 -1.58
CA ASN A 838 16.23 -17.47 -1.12
C ASN A 838 15.34 -17.87 -2.32
N PHE A 839 14.16 -18.46 -2.07
CA PHE A 839 13.32 -18.96 -3.16
C PHE A 839 12.84 -17.86 -4.11
N ASN A 840 12.50 -16.67 -3.61
CA ASN A 840 12.04 -15.55 -4.43
C ASN A 840 13.12 -15.09 -5.41
N ASP A 841 14.37 -15.04 -4.97
CA ASP A 841 15.52 -14.73 -5.83
C ASP A 841 15.85 -15.88 -6.79
N LEU A 842 15.72 -17.13 -6.32
CA LEU A 842 15.96 -18.32 -7.14
C LEU A 842 15.00 -18.38 -8.33
N VAL A 843 13.72 -18.09 -8.13
CA VAL A 843 12.70 -18.08 -9.20
C VAL A 843 13.00 -17.01 -10.26
N LYS A 844 13.63 -15.89 -9.88
CA LYS A 844 14.01 -14.81 -10.83
C LYS A 844 15.19 -15.19 -11.71
N ILE A 845 16.10 -16.03 -11.23
CA ILE A 845 17.33 -16.40 -11.96
C ILE A 845 17.20 -17.73 -12.71
N VAL A 846 16.24 -18.59 -12.35
CA VAL A 846 15.95 -19.85 -13.06
C VAL A 846 14.89 -19.61 -14.14
N SER A 847 15.09 -20.19 -15.33
CA SER A 847 14.16 -20.01 -16.44
C SER A 847 12.78 -20.64 -16.15
N PRO A 848 11.67 -20.06 -16.65
CA PRO A 848 10.36 -20.70 -16.58
C PRO A 848 10.25 -21.96 -17.44
N LEU A 849 9.40 -22.90 -17.02
CA LEU A 849 9.11 -24.15 -17.74
C LEU A 849 8.55 -23.88 -19.15
N LYS A 850 9.05 -24.65 -20.11
CA LYS A 850 8.66 -24.55 -21.52
C LYS A 850 7.78 -25.72 -21.92
N ARG A 851 6.66 -25.43 -22.62
CA ARG A 851 5.88 -26.47 -23.29
C ARG A 851 6.71 -27.19 -24.35
N ARG A 852 6.51 -28.50 -24.49
CA ARG A 852 7.12 -29.30 -25.55
C ARG A 852 6.10 -29.53 -26.66
N GLU A 853 6.49 -29.20 -27.88
CA GLU A 853 5.65 -29.33 -29.06
C GLU A 853 5.87 -30.71 -29.70
N TYR A 854 4.76 -31.40 -29.99
CA TYR A 854 4.74 -32.68 -30.67
C TYR A 854 3.79 -32.60 -31.88
N SER A 855 4.24 -33.04 -33.04
CA SER A 855 3.40 -33.08 -34.25
C SER A 855 2.20 -34.02 -34.01
N ILE A 856 1.00 -33.56 -34.38
CA ILE A 856 -0.22 -34.32 -34.13
C ILE A 856 -0.34 -35.50 -35.11
N ALA A 857 -0.68 -36.68 -34.57
CA ALA A 857 -0.78 -37.96 -35.28
C ALA A 857 -2.20 -38.37 -35.69
N SER A 858 -3.21 -37.52 -35.48
CA SER A 858 -4.60 -37.74 -35.86
C SER A 858 -5.19 -36.54 -36.61
N ALA A 859 -6.26 -36.78 -37.37
CA ALA A 859 -7.04 -35.74 -38.02
C ALA A 859 -8.32 -35.45 -37.22
N GLN A 860 -8.51 -34.22 -36.70
CA GLN A 860 -9.71 -33.90 -35.92
C GLN A 860 -11.01 -34.08 -36.72
N ALA A 861 -10.97 -33.88 -38.04
CA ALA A 861 -12.12 -34.13 -38.90
C ALA A 861 -12.57 -35.62 -38.92
N VAL A 862 -11.65 -36.54 -38.59
CA VAL A 862 -11.91 -38.00 -38.51
C VAL A 862 -12.20 -38.42 -37.08
N THR A 863 -11.48 -37.84 -36.11
CA THR A 863 -11.67 -38.08 -34.68
C THR A 863 -11.97 -36.76 -33.96
N PRO A 864 -13.23 -36.27 -33.98
CA PRO A 864 -13.57 -34.93 -33.49
C PRO A 864 -13.22 -34.69 -32.02
N ASN A 865 -13.34 -35.74 -31.21
CA ASN A 865 -13.19 -35.68 -29.76
C ASN A 865 -11.85 -36.25 -29.27
N SER A 866 -10.87 -36.49 -30.15
CA SER A 866 -9.57 -36.99 -29.71
C SER A 866 -8.38 -36.47 -30.51
N VAL A 867 -7.25 -36.34 -29.83
CA VAL A 867 -5.96 -35.98 -30.41
C VAL A 867 -4.92 -37.03 -30.06
N ALA A 868 -4.19 -37.52 -31.06
CA ALA A 868 -3.16 -38.53 -30.86
C ALA A 868 -1.76 -37.97 -31.10
N LEU A 869 -0.78 -38.46 -30.34
CA LEU A 869 0.65 -38.20 -30.54
C LEU A 869 1.40 -39.52 -30.70
N MET A 870 2.55 -39.45 -31.34
CA MET A 870 3.51 -40.54 -31.41
C MET A 870 4.88 -40.05 -30.94
N ILE A 871 5.38 -40.65 -29.87
CA ILE A 871 6.48 -40.08 -29.08
C ILE A 871 7.53 -41.16 -28.81
N VAL A 872 8.79 -40.77 -28.86
CA VAL A 872 9.93 -41.59 -28.43
C VAL A 872 10.38 -41.12 -27.04
N VAL A 873 10.53 -42.04 -26.11
CA VAL A 873 11.14 -41.75 -24.80
C VAL A 873 12.63 -41.50 -24.99
N VAL A 874 13.12 -40.42 -24.39
CA VAL A 874 14.54 -40.08 -24.38
C VAL A 874 15.09 -40.38 -22.99
N ASP A 875 16.13 -41.20 -22.93
CA ASP A 875 16.92 -41.46 -21.75
C ASP A 875 18.41 -41.57 -22.11
N TRP A 876 19.28 -41.26 -21.15
CA TRP A 876 20.73 -41.38 -21.31
C TRP A 876 21.38 -41.61 -19.94
N VAL A 877 22.65 -42.02 -19.95
CA VAL A 877 23.47 -42.11 -18.74
C VAL A 877 24.42 -40.92 -18.73
N ASP A 878 24.39 -40.12 -17.66
CA ASP A 878 25.26 -38.96 -17.52
C ASP A 878 26.70 -39.36 -17.12
N THR A 879 27.62 -38.40 -17.08
CA THR A 879 29.03 -38.66 -16.72
C THR A 879 29.24 -39.12 -15.28
N LYS A 880 28.22 -38.99 -14.42
CA LYS A 880 28.19 -39.52 -13.04
C LYS A 880 27.57 -40.92 -12.95
N GLY A 881 27.18 -41.52 -14.08
CA GLY A 881 26.55 -42.85 -14.14
C GLY A 881 25.07 -42.86 -13.77
N ARG A 882 24.40 -41.70 -13.67
CA ARG A 882 22.98 -41.60 -13.36
C ARG A 882 22.15 -41.74 -14.63
N THR A 883 21.04 -42.46 -14.57
CA THR A 883 20.06 -42.50 -15.66
C THR A 883 19.23 -41.22 -15.64
N ARG A 884 19.35 -40.43 -16.70
CA ARG A 884 18.61 -39.19 -16.92
C ARG A 884 17.55 -39.40 -17.99
N TYR A 885 16.51 -38.56 -17.97
CA TYR A 885 15.38 -38.67 -18.88
C TYR A 885 15.05 -37.32 -19.49
N GLY A 886 14.54 -37.33 -20.72
CA GLY A 886 13.93 -36.15 -21.33
C GLY A 886 12.66 -35.80 -20.56
N HIS A 887 12.58 -34.56 -20.07
CA HIS A 887 11.52 -34.09 -19.18
C HIS A 887 10.09 -34.42 -19.66
N ALA A 888 9.67 -33.84 -20.79
CA ALA A 888 8.32 -34.05 -21.33
C ALA A 888 8.04 -35.50 -21.74
N THR A 889 9.05 -36.21 -22.27
CA THR A 889 8.87 -37.61 -22.66
C THR A 889 8.75 -38.54 -21.46
N ARG A 890 9.46 -38.24 -20.36
CA ARG A 890 9.35 -38.99 -19.10
C ARG A 890 7.97 -38.78 -18.49
N TYR A 891 7.53 -37.53 -18.41
CA TYR A 891 6.19 -37.15 -17.95
C TYR A 891 5.11 -37.93 -18.72
N LEU A 892 5.08 -37.82 -20.05
CA LEU A 892 4.07 -38.47 -20.89
C LEU A 892 4.12 -40.00 -20.82
N SER A 893 5.31 -40.60 -20.74
CA SER A 893 5.45 -42.06 -20.69
C SER A 893 4.89 -42.71 -19.43
N ARG A 894 4.76 -41.96 -18.34
CA ARG A 894 4.23 -42.45 -17.05
C ARG A 894 2.72 -42.27 -16.90
N LEU A 895 2.09 -41.46 -17.77
CA LEU A 895 0.67 -41.15 -17.64
C LEU A 895 -0.21 -42.39 -17.89
N GLN A 896 -1.20 -42.57 -17.01
CA GLN A 896 -2.22 -43.61 -17.13
C GLN A 896 -3.49 -43.05 -17.77
N PRO A 897 -4.35 -43.89 -18.38
CA PRO A 897 -5.68 -43.47 -18.81
C PRO A 897 -6.45 -42.77 -17.69
N GLY A 898 -7.12 -41.67 -18.03
CA GLY A 898 -7.80 -40.77 -17.11
C GLY A 898 -6.95 -39.61 -16.57
N ALA A 899 -5.62 -39.67 -16.69
CA ALA A 899 -4.72 -38.60 -16.25
C ALA A 899 -5.00 -37.30 -17.01
N VAL A 900 -4.91 -36.18 -16.30
CA VAL A 900 -5.20 -34.85 -16.82
C VAL A 900 -3.93 -34.19 -17.32
N VAL A 901 -3.97 -33.57 -18.50
CA VAL A 901 -2.83 -32.89 -19.12
C VAL A 901 -3.25 -31.51 -19.60
N THR A 902 -2.39 -30.52 -19.35
CA THR A 902 -2.55 -29.18 -19.91
C THR A 902 -1.88 -29.12 -21.28
N ALA A 903 -2.66 -28.76 -22.30
CA ALA A 903 -2.21 -28.70 -23.67
C ALA A 903 -2.55 -27.35 -24.33
N SER A 904 -1.84 -27.05 -25.41
CA SER A 904 -2.07 -25.89 -26.27
C SER A 904 -1.80 -26.28 -27.72
N VAL A 905 -2.42 -25.59 -28.68
CA VAL A 905 -2.22 -25.87 -30.11
C VAL A 905 -1.29 -24.82 -30.70
N LYS A 906 -0.31 -25.27 -31.50
CA LYS A 906 0.59 -24.39 -32.23
C LYS A 906 0.41 -24.57 -33.75
N PRO A 907 0.22 -23.48 -34.50
CA PRO A 907 0.23 -23.53 -35.95
C PRO A 907 1.56 -24.07 -36.50
N SER A 908 1.49 -24.94 -37.52
CA SER A 908 2.67 -25.44 -38.25
C SER A 908 2.66 -25.04 -39.72
N VAL A 909 3.83 -25.14 -40.34
CA VAL A 909 4.04 -25.05 -41.79
C VAL A 909 3.69 -26.36 -42.53
N MET A 910 3.54 -27.48 -41.81
CA MET A 910 3.05 -28.76 -42.33
C MET A 910 1.56 -28.70 -42.71
N LYS A 911 1.20 -28.01 -43.79
CA LYS A 911 -0.19 -27.92 -44.26
C LYS A 911 -0.39 -28.74 -45.52
N LEU A 912 -1.59 -29.31 -45.69
CA LEU A 912 -1.99 -29.92 -46.96
C LEU A 912 -1.99 -28.88 -48.10
N PRO A 913 -1.70 -29.29 -49.36
CA PRO A 913 -1.82 -28.42 -50.51
C PRO A 913 -3.25 -27.90 -50.68
N ALA A 914 -3.39 -26.72 -51.30
CA ALA A 914 -4.69 -26.08 -51.50
C ALA A 914 -5.67 -26.91 -52.35
N ARG A 915 -5.16 -27.73 -53.26
CA ARG A 915 -5.96 -28.63 -54.11
C ARG A 915 -5.98 -30.03 -53.53
N ASP A 916 -7.16 -30.62 -53.39
CA ASP A 916 -7.29 -31.99 -52.90
C ASP A 916 -6.72 -33.04 -53.85
N THR A 917 -6.66 -32.72 -55.15
CA THR A 917 -6.09 -33.54 -56.20
C THR A 917 -4.57 -33.42 -56.34
N ALA A 918 -3.92 -32.49 -55.63
CA ALA A 918 -2.47 -32.33 -55.73
C ALA A 918 -1.75 -33.48 -55.00
N PRO A 919 -0.76 -34.13 -55.62
CA PRO A 919 -0.04 -35.23 -54.98
C PRO A 919 0.74 -34.83 -53.72
N LEU A 920 0.91 -35.80 -52.82
CA LEU A 920 1.69 -35.69 -51.60
C LEU A 920 2.88 -36.63 -51.65
N ILE A 921 4.09 -36.10 -51.42
CA ILE A 921 5.30 -36.89 -51.27
C ILE A 921 5.80 -36.69 -49.84
N MET A 922 5.73 -37.71 -49.02
CA MET A 922 5.95 -37.63 -47.58
C MET A 922 7.11 -38.53 -47.18
N ALA A 923 8.14 -37.96 -46.53
CA ALA A 923 9.32 -38.67 -46.06
C ALA A 923 9.40 -38.60 -44.53
N GLY A 924 9.01 -39.66 -43.83
CA GLY A 924 8.95 -39.72 -42.37
C GLY A 924 9.95 -40.69 -41.77
N LEU A 925 10.77 -40.22 -40.81
CA LEU A 925 11.72 -41.07 -40.08
C LEU A 925 11.25 -41.30 -38.64
N GLY A 926 11.02 -42.56 -38.25
CA GLY A 926 10.55 -42.93 -36.92
C GLY A 926 9.28 -42.16 -36.51
N THR A 927 9.35 -41.39 -35.41
CA THR A 927 8.23 -40.57 -34.93
C THR A 927 7.83 -39.44 -35.88
N GLY A 928 8.65 -39.13 -36.89
CA GLY A 928 8.30 -38.20 -37.98
C GLY A 928 7.14 -38.67 -38.86
N LEU A 929 6.64 -39.90 -38.69
CA LEU A 929 5.42 -40.37 -39.35
C LEU A 929 4.13 -39.78 -38.75
N ALA A 930 4.20 -39.11 -37.59
CA ALA A 930 3.04 -38.55 -36.91
C ALA A 930 2.16 -37.65 -37.82
N PRO A 931 2.68 -36.55 -38.39
CA PRO A 931 1.85 -35.67 -39.23
C PRO A 931 1.31 -36.39 -40.48
N PHE A 932 2.07 -37.35 -41.03
CA PHE A 932 1.66 -38.08 -42.22
C PHE A 932 0.52 -39.05 -41.96
N ARG A 933 0.45 -39.62 -40.75
CA ARG A 933 -0.73 -40.39 -40.32
C ARG A 933 -1.98 -39.53 -40.33
N ALA A 934 -1.92 -38.31 -39.80
CA ALA A 934 -3.02 -37.36 -39.85
C ALA A 934 -3.41 -36.99 -41.30
N PHE A 935 -2.42 -36.76 -42.18
CA PHE A 935 -2.67 -36.42 -43.60
C PHE A 935 -3.38 -37.55 -44.34
N VAL A 936 -2.92 -38.79 -44.16
CA VAL A 936 -3.52 -39.97 -44.80
C VAL A 936 -4.92 -40.22 -44.26
N GLN A 937 -5.16 -40.09 -42.95
CA GLN A 937 -6.51 -40.19 -42.38
C GLN A 937 -7.47 -39.18 -43.00
N TYR A 938 -7.03 -37.93 -43.13
CA TYR A 938 -7.85 -36.87 -43.74
C TYR A 938 -8.15 -37.18 -45.21
N ARG A 939 -7.17 -37.63 -45.99
CA ARG A 939 -7.35 -38.03 -47.40
C ARG A 939 -8.24 -39.27 -47.54
N ALA A 940 -8.12 -40.25 -46.64
CA ALA A 940 -8.98 -41.42 -46.60
C ALA A 940 -10.45 -41.02 -46.39
N MET A 941 -10.72 -40.10 -45.45
CA MET A 941 -12.07 -39.57 -45.22
C MET A 941 -12.63 -38.88 -46.48
N GLN A 942 -11.83 -38.04 -47.15
CA GLN A 942 -12.27 -37.38 -48.39
C GLN A 942 -12.60 -38.39 -49.50
N LYS A 943 -11.75 -39.40 -49.67
CA LYS A 943 -11.99 -40.47 -50.65
C LYS A 943 -13.25 -41.27 -50.31
N ALA A 944 -13.49 -41.58 -49.03
CA ALA A 944 -14.70 -42.26 -48.57
C ALA A 944 -15.98 -41.42 -48.79
N GLN A 945 -15.86 -40.09 -48.81
CA GLN A 945 -16.94 -39.16 -49.18
C GLN A 945 -17.13 -39.04 -50.70
N GLY A 946 -16.39 -39.79 -51.52
CA GLY A 946 -16.48 -39.76 -52.98
C GLY A 946 -15.74 -38.60 -53.64
N LYS A 947 -14.85 -37.89 -52.93
CA LYS A 947 -14.00 -36.85 -53.51
C LYS A 947 -12.76 -37.45 -54.17
N ASP A 948 -12.36 -36.90 -55.30
CA ASP A 948 -11.08 -37.23 -55.92
C ASP A 948 -9.92 -36.69 -55.07
N ILE A 949 -8.92 -37.55 -54.83
CA ILE A 949 -7.70 -37.21 -54.09
C ILE A 949 -6.47 -37.42 -54.97
N GLY A 950 -5.43 -36.61 -54.74
CA GLY A 950 -4.13 -36.76 -55.42
C GLY A 950 -3.37 -38.00 -54.97
N ALA A 951 -2.38 -38.41 -55.75
CA ALA A 951 -1.52 -39.54 -55.41
C ALA A 951 -0.74 -39.29 -54.11
N ILE A 952 -0.56 -40.31 -53.29
CA ILE A 952 0.18 -40.20 -52.02
C ILE A 952 1.35 -41.18 -52.05
N LEU A 953 2.57 -40.64 -52.07
CA LEU A 953 3.83 -41.39 -52.01
C LEU A 953 4.39 -41.24 -50.60
N LEU A 954 4.34 -42.31 -49.80
CA LEU A 954 4.84 -42.34 -48.44
C LEU A 954 6.17 -43.10 -48.39
N TYR A 955 7.23 -42.43 -48.01
CA TYR A 955 8.54 -43.01 -47.72
C TYR A 955 8.75 -43.00 -46.21
N LEU A 956 9.03 -44.17 -45.64
CA LEU A 956 9.21 -44.33 -44.20
C LEU A 956 10.57 -44.97 -43.88
N GLY A 957 11.22 -44.48 -42.84
CA GLY A 957 12.54 -44.94 -42.41
C GLY A 957 12.58 -45.35 -40.93
N SER A 958 12.99 -46.58 -40.67
CA SER A 958 13.14 -47.14 -39.32
C SER A 958 14.41 -48.01 -39.20
N ARG A 959 14.76 -48.40 -37.97
CA ARG A 959 15.91 -49.30 -37.73
C ARG A 959 15.63 -50.71 -38.24
N HIS A 960 14.54 -51.30 -37.77
CA HIS A 960 14.15 -52.66 -38.06
C HIS A 960 12.67 -52.76 -38.41
N GLN A 961 12.31 -53.69 -39.29
CA GLN A 961 10.93 -53.94 -39.67
C GLN A 961 10.14 -54.58 -38.53
N ARG A 962 10.73 -55.55 -37.84
CA ARG A 962 10.01 -56.28 -36.78
C ARG A 962 9.74 -55.41 -35.56
N GLU A 963 10.70 -54.57 -35.17
CA GLU A 963 10.65 -53.81 -33.92
C GLU A 963 10.11 -52.38 -34.09
N GLU A 964 10.26 -51.75 -35.27
CA GLU A 964 9.96 -50.33 -35.50
C GLU A 964 9.13 -50.04 -36.76
N TYR A 965 8.32 -50.99 -37.26
CA TYR A 965 7.37 -50.71 -38.34
C TYR A 965 6.08 -50.05 -37.80
N LEU A 966 6.24 -48.80 -37.38
CA LEU A 966 5.21 -48.00 -36.72
C LEU A 966 3.95 -47.86 -37.59
N TYR A 967 2.82 -48.37 -37.08
CA TYR A 967 1.53 -48.45 -37.79
C TYR A 967 1.57 -49.22 -39.12
N GLY A 968 2.46 -50.21 -39.27
CA GLY A 968 2.65 -50.99 -40.49
C GLY A 968 1.35 -51.49 -41.13
N GLU A 969 0.49 -52.14 -40.32
CA GLU A 969 -0.81 -52.66 -40.76
C GLU A 969 -1.75 -51.56 -41.28
N GLU A 970 -1.71 -50.36 -40.68
CA GLU A 970 -2.51 -49.21 -41.11
C GLU A 970 -2.04 -48.72 -42.49
N TRP A 971 -0.72 -48.66 -42.74
CA TRP A 971 -0.18 -48.27 -44.04
C TRP A 971 -0.52 -49.26 -45.15
N GLU A 972 -0.43 -50.56 -44.86
CA GLU A 972 -0.79 -51.64 -45.78
C GLU A 972 -2.27 -51.59 -46.14
N ALA A 973 -3.13 -51.34 -45.15
CA ALA A 973 -4.57 -51.16 -45.38
C ALA A 973 -4.87 -49.95 -46.27
N TYR A 974 -4.21 -48.80 -46.05
CA TYR A 974 -4.41 -47.63 -46.90
C TYR A 974 -3.86 -47.81 -48.32
N LEU A 975 -2.78 -48.57 -48.49
CA LEU A 975 -2.26 -48.95 -49.81
C LEU A 975 -3.26 -49.85 -50.54
N ALA A 976 -3.81 -50.87 -49.87
CA ALA A 976 -4.82 -51.77 -50.44
C ALA A 976 -6.13 -51.03 -50.79
N ALA A 977 -6.54 -50.05 -49.99
CA ALA A 977 -7.69 -49.17 -50.28
C ALA A 977 -7.39 -48.12 -51.37
N GLY A 978 -6.16 -48.06 -51.88
CA GLY A 978 -5.68 -47.08 -52.84
C GLY A 978 -5.74 -45.63 -52.35
N VAL A 979 -5.76 -45.41 -51.03
CA VAL A 979 -5.61 -44.07 -50.44
C VAL A 979 -4.15 -43.65 -50.54
N VAL A 980 -3.25 -44.55 -50.15
CA VAL A 980 -1.81 -44.41 -50.41
C VAL A 980 -1.50 -45.08 -51.74
N THR A 981 -0.76 -44.41 -52.61
CA THR A 981 -0.39 -44.91 -53.94
C THR A 981 0.89 -45.73 -53.89
N LEU A 982 1.83 -45.34 -53.03
CA LEU A 982 3.14 -46.00 -52.91
C LEU A 982 3.63 -45.93 -51.48
N VAL A 983 4.16 -47.06 -50.98
CA VAL A 983 4.88 -47.14 -49.70
C VAL A 983 6.33 -47.57 -49.95
N GLY A 984 7.28 -46.67 -49.68
CA GLY A 984 8.71 -46.91 -49.74
C GLY A 984 9.32 -47.10 -48.36
N ALA A 985 9.23 -48.31 -47.81
CA ALA A 985 9.76 -48.64 -46.47
C ALA A 985 11.26 -48.96 -46.50
N ALA A 986 12.05 -48.25 -45.69
CA ALA A 986 13.49 -48.44 -45.52
C ALA A 986 13.82 -48.89 -44.08
N PHE A 987 14.42 -50.07 -43.95
CA PHE A 987 14.89 -50.62 -42.69
C PHE A 987 16.43 -50.73 -42.74
N SER A 988 17.09 -49.98 -41.86
CA SER A 988 18.54 -49.76 -41.96
C SER A 988 19.40 -50.85 -41.30
N ARG A 989 18.80 -51.74 -40.51
CA ARG A 989 19.51 -52.73 -39.68
C ARG A 989 19.09 -54.18 -39.90
N ASP A 990 18.17 -54.46 -40.81
CA ASP A 990 17.70 -55.84 -41.09
C ASP A 990 18.63 -56.62 -42.02
N GLN A 991 19.64 -55.96 -42.58
CA GLN A 991 20.64 -56.52 -43.48
C GLN A 991 21.99 -55.81 -43.33
N PRO A 992 23.12 -56.42 -43.79
CA PRO A 992 24.46 -55.82 -43.64
C PRO A 992 24.63 -54.45 -44.29
N GLN A 993 24.04 -54.25 -45.48
CA GLN A 993 24.02 -52.96 -46.17
C GLN A 993 22.89 -52.07 -45.67
N LYS A 994 23.22 -50.87 -45.20
CA LYS A 994 22.19 -49.93 -44.71
C LYS A 994 21.36 -49.42 -45.88
N ILE A 995 20.05 -49.63 -45.82
CA ILE A 995 19.08 -49.07 -46.77
C ILE A 995 18.40 -47.89 -46.10
N TYR A 996 18.46 -46.71 -46.73
CA TYR A 996 17.85 -45.49 -46.22
C TYR A 996 16.70 -45.02 -47.14
N ILE A 997 15.96 -44.01 -46.68
CA ILE A 997 14.78 -43.50 -47.38
C ILE A 997 15.10 -42.96 -48.78
N GLN A 998 16.26 -42.31 -48.95
CA GLN A 998 16.72 -41.81 -50.24
C GLN A 998 16.93 -42.94 -51.25
N ASP A 999 17.30 -44.14 -50.80
CA ASP A 999 17.51 -45.29 -51.69
C ASP A 999 16.16 -45.82 -52.21
N ARG A 1000 15.12 -45.82 -51.36
CA ARG A 1000 13.74 -46.14 -51.77
C ARG A 1000 13.15 -45.09 -52.70
N MET A 1001 13.43 -43.83 -52.45
CA MET A 1001 13.04 -42.73 -53.35
C MET A 1001 13.71 -42.87 -54.73
N ARG A 1002 15.00 -43.24 -54.79
CA ARG A 1002 15.70 -43.46 -56.06
C ARG A 1002 15.12 -44.59 -56.91
N GLN A 1003 14.56 -45.63 -56.27
CA GLN A 1003 13.89 -46.73 -56.97
C GLN A 1003 12.60 -46.29 -57.68
N THR A 1004 12.05 -45.12 -57.33
CA THR A 1004 10.74 -44.62 -57.74
C THR A 1004 10.82 -43.21 -58.33
N LEU A 1005 11.98 -42.84 -58.90
CA LEU A 1005 12.23 -41.51 -59.48
C LEU A 1005 11.19 -41.09 -60.52
N GLY A 1006 10.68 -42.03 -61.31
CA GLY A 1006 9.63 -41.76 -62.30
C GLY A 1006 8.31 -41.33 -61.66
N ASP A 1007 7.90 -42.01 -60.59
CA ASP A 1007 6.69 -41.68 -59.83
C ASP A 1007 6.83 -40.34 -59.11
N ILE A 1008 8.01 -40.07 -58.53
CA ILE A 1008 8.35 -38.79 -57.90
C ILE A 1008 8.32 -37.67 -58.94
N ALA A 1009 8.94 -37.86 -60.10
CA ALA A 1009 8.95 -36.86 -61.18
C ALA A 1009 7.53 -36.51 -61.63
N LYS A 1010 6.69 -37.52 -61.86
CA LYS A 1010 5.28 -37.32 -62.21
C LYS A 1010 4.54 -36.56 -61.11
N ALA A 1011 4.59 -37.05 -59.87
CA ALA A 1011 3.84 -36.48 -58.76
C ALA A 1011 4.30 -35.05 -58.39
N TYR A 1012 5.62 -34.79 -58.41
CA TYR A 1012 6.19 -33.53 -57.93
C TYR A 1012 6.28 -32.46 -59.02
N VAL A 1013 6.62 -32.85 -60.26
CA VAL A 1013 6.89 -31.91 -61.36
C VAL A 1013 5.67 -31.77 -62.27
N GLN A 1014 5.11 -32.88 -62.76
CA GLN A 1014 4.04 -32.85 -63.77
C GLN A 1014 2.68 -32.52 -63.14
N ASP A 1015 2.37 -33.15 -62.01
CA ASP A 1015 1.07 -33.05 -61.32
C ASP A 1015 1.06 -31.95 -60.23
N GLU A 1016 2.14 -31.16 -60.16
CA GLU A 1016 2.30 -30.02 -59.25
C GLU A 1016 2.13 -30.36 -57.75
N GLY A 1017 2.55 -31.55 -57.32
CA GLY A 1017 2.47 -32.00 -55.93
C GLY A 1017 3.41 -31.29 -54.96
N SER A 1018 3.33 -31.66 -53.68
CA SER A 1018 4.16 -31.09 -52.60
C SER A 1018 4.95 -32.15 -51.86
N PHE A 1019 6.16 -31.79 -51.44
CA PHE A 1019 7.09 -32.62 -50.69
C PHE A 1019 7.17 -32.19 -49.23
N TYR A 1020 7.10 -33.18 -48.34
CA TYR A 1020 7.19 -33.01 -46.89
C TYR A 1020 8.22 -33.97 -46.32
N LEU A 1021 9.08 -33.47 -45.43
CA LEU A 1021 9.98 -34.31 -44.65
C LEU A 1021 9.89 -33.99 -43.17
N CYS A 1022 9.74 -35.03 -42.35
CA CYS A 1022 9.68 -34.94 -40.90
C CYS A 1022 10.61 -35.96 -40.25
N GLY A 1023 11.49 -35.50 -39.36
CA GLY A 1023 12.50 -36.34 -38.72
C GLY A 1023 13.80 -35.61 -38.39
N PRO A 1024 14.92 -36.32 -38.17
CA PRO A 1024 16.20 -35.68 -37.91
C PRO A 1024 16.73 -34.90 -39.13
N THR A 1025 17.65 -33.97 -38.91
CA THR A 1025 18.26 -33.11 -39.96
C THR A 1025 19.24 -33.82 -40.91
N TRP A 1026 19.90 -34.89 -40.48
CA TRP A 1026 20.97 -35.54 -41.27
C TRP A 1026 20.58 -36.10 -42.66
N PRO A 1027 19.35 -36.59 -42.96
CA PRO A 1027 18.99 -37.12 -44.27
C PRO A 1027 18.53 -36.03 -45.26
N VAL A 1028 18.36 -34.78 -44.81
CA VAL A 1028 17.85 -33.68 -45.65
C VAL A 1028 18.68 -33.48 -46.93
N PRO A 1029 20.03 -33.44 -46.88
CA PRO A 1029 20.83 -33.22 -48.10
C PRO A 1029 20.64 -34.36 -49.12
N ASP A 1030 20.62 -35.60 -48.65
CA ASP A 1030 20.50 -36.77 -49.51
C ASP A 1030 19.12 -36.86 -50.16
N VAL A 1031 18.06 -36.61 -49.39
CA VAL A 1031 16.68 -36.63 -49.90
C VAL A 1031 16.45 -35.49 -50.90
N THR A 1032 16.97 -34.30 -50.61
CA THR A 1032 16.90 -33.15 -51.53
C THR A 1032 17.58 -33.47 -52.86
N LYS A 1033 18.73 -34.14 -52.81
CA LYS A 1033 19.44 -34.59 -54.02
C LYS A 1033 18.60 -35.56 -54.85
N VAL A 1034 17.82 -36.45 -54.23
CA VAL A 1034 16.92 -37.36 -54.98
C VAL A 1034 15.80 -36.59 -55.67
N LEU A 1035 15.27 -35.53 -55.06
CA LEU A 1035 14.27 -34.67 -55.70
C LEU A 1035 14.89 -33.88 -56.86
N GLU A 1036 16.12 -33.38 -56.72
CA GLU A 1036 16.87 -32.75 -57.81
C GLU A 1036 17.09 -33.72 -58.98
N GLU A 1037 17.45 -34.98 -58.68
CA GLU A 1037 17.60 -36.06 -59.67
C GLU A 1037 16.27 -36.31 -60.41
N ALA A 1038 15.13 -36.31 -59.71
CA ALA A 1038 13.80 -36.47 -60.32
C ALA A 1038 13.45 -35.30 -61.25
N ILE A 1039 13.68 -34.05 -60.82
CA ILE A 1039 13.45 -32.84 -61.63
C ILE A 1039 14.33 -32.85 -62.88
N ALA A 1040 15.61 -33.19 -62.74
CA ALA A 1040 16.54 -33.26 -63.86
C ALA A 1040 16.16 -34.36 -64.86
N SER A 1041 15.70 -35.52 -64.36
CA SER A 1041 15.22 -36.62 -65.18
C SER A 1041 13.99 -36.22 -66.02
N ASP A 1042 13.00 -35.58 -65.40
CA ASP A 1042 11.80 -35.09 -66.09
C ASP A 1042 12.13 -34.01 -67.14
N ALA A 1043 13.00 -33.06 -66.79
CA ALA A 1043 13.45 -32.01 -67.70
C ALA A 1043 14.15 -32.61 -68.94
N LYS A 1044 14.98 -33.64 -68.75
CA LYS A 1044 15.64 -34.37 -69.83
C LYS A 1044 14.64 -35.12 -70.71
N ALA A 1045 13.65 -35.79 -70.11
CA ALA A 1045 12.59 -36.48 -70.85
C ALA A 1045 11.70 -35.52 -71.65
N SER A 1046 11.48 -34.31 -71.13
CA SER A 1046 10.67 -33.25 -71.75
C SER A 1046 11.46 -32.31 -72.67
N GLY A 1047 12.77 -32.54 -72.88
CA GLY A 1047 13.63 -31.70 -73.72
C GLY A 1047 13.92 -30.29 -73.19
N LYS A 1048 13.68 -30.03 -71.90
CA LYS A 1048 13.89 -28.72 -71.25
C LYS A 1048 15.22 -28.68 -70.49
N LYS A 1049 15.90 -27.53 -70.46
CA LYS A 1049 17.09 -27.31 -69.61
C LYS A 1049 16.65 -26.59 -68.32
N VAL A 1050 16.76 -27.27 -67.18
CA VAL A 1050 16.36 -26.74 -65.86
C VAL A 1050 17.54 -26.85 -64.90
N ASP A 1051 17.76 -25.81 -64.08
CA ASP A 1051 18.64 -25.87 -62.92
C ASP A 1051 17.86 -26.44 -61.73
N ALA A 1052 18.17 -27.68 -61.35
CA ALA A 1052 17.44 -28.41 -60.32
C ALA A 1052 17.53 -27.74 -58.93
N LYS A 1053 18.66 -27.13 -58.59
CA LYS A 1053 18.83 -26.43 -57.29
C LYS A 1053 17.96 -25.19 -57.22
N LYS A 1054 17.96 -24.40 -58.29
CA LYS A 1054 17.10 -23.21 -58.39
C LYS A 1054 15.61 -23.58 -58.40
N ALA A 1055 15.26 -24.74 -58.96
CA ALA A 1055 13.89 -25.26 -58.91
C ALA A 1055 13.45 -25.63 -57.49
N ILE A 1056 14.32 -26.25 -56.68
CA ILE A 1056 14.02 -26.54 -55.26
C ILE A 1056 13.82 -25.26 -54.46
N GLU A 1057 14.68 -24.24 -54.63
CA GLU A 1057 14.49 -22.95 -53.94
C GLU A 1057 13.15 -22.29 -54.33
N LYS A 1058 12.78 -22.33 -55.61
CA LYS A 1058 11.47 -21.85 -56.06
C LYS A 1058 10.32 -22.64 -55.42
N LEU A 1059 10.43 -23.97 -55.32
CA LEU A 1059 9.41 -24.82 -54.69
C LEU A 1059 9.30 -24.56 -53.18
N LYS A 1060 10.38 -24.16 -52.52
CA LYS A 1060 10.39 -23.72 -51.12
C LYS A 1060 9.65 -22.40 -50.95
N GLU A 1061 9.88 -21.42 -51.84
CA GLU A 1061 9.14 -20.15 -51.87
C GLU A 1061 7.64 -20.36 -52.14
N GLU A 1062 7.30 -21.33 -53.00
CA GLU A 1062 5.91 -21.71 -53.30
C GLU A 1062 5.24 -22.54 -52.18
N GLY A 1063 5.96 -22.89 -51.10
CA GLY A 1063 5.45 -23.70 -50.01
C GLY A 1063 5.21 -25.18 -50.37
N ARG A 1064 5.82 -25.67 -51.45
CA ARG A 1064 5.71 -27.04 -51.97
C ARG A 1064 6.89 -27.94 -51.56
N TYR A 1065 7.91 -27.37 -50.92
CA TYR A 1065 8.99 -28.08 -50.25
C TYR A 1065 9.01 -27.69 -48.77
N VAL A 1066 8.53 -28.59 -47.91
CA VAL A 1066 8.31 -28.31 -46.48
C VAL A 1066 9.11 -29.27 -45.61
N LEU A 1067 9.91 -28.73 -44.69
CA LEU A 1067 10.73 -29.49 -43.76
C LEU A 1067 10.32 -29.16 -42.32
N GLU A 1068 10.06 -30.20 -41.51
CA GLU A 1068 9.92 -30.10 -40.06
C GLU A 1068 10.94 -31.05 -39.42
N VAL A 1069 12.16 -30.55 -39.24
CA VAL A 1069 13.32 -31.34 -38.81
C VAL A 1069 13.90 -30.86 -37.49
N TYR A 1070 14.44 -31.79 -36.70
CA TYR A 1070 15.00 -31.56 -35.37
C TYR A 1070 16.43 -32.05 -35.20
#